data_AF-A0A9P7F4R1-F1
#
_entry.id   AF-A0A9P7F4R1-F1
#
_cell.length_a   1.000
_cell.length_b   1.000
_cell.length_c   1.000
_cell.angle_alpha   90.00
_cell.angle_beta   90.00
_cell.angle_gamma   90.00
#
_symmetry.space_group_name_H-M   'P 1'
#
loop_
_entity.id
_entity.type
_entity.pdbx_description
1 polymer ?
#
loop_
_entity_poly.entity_id
_entity_poly.type
_entity_poly.pdbx_seq_one_letter_code
_entity_poly.pdbx_strand_id
1 'polypeptide(L)'
;MNYYSKIRRLTSSIFPLMVPDRYRELMRTARQWRQCKLYKWHGFAHKDDQPKAGDLALFCPACPQPGINLDRSTGTVAQPDNTPSWLMTRYLVMDGNFKAEHMHPVNPSDEVSLMDGLAFMVSNERYKSHLSIAKDHVQRSDCNNHRAVNQANASRQRLEATSIGACACARHGCFVPHSMVDFQKGERQMNMDYALSQALNYRTDGISRAITFYDINCQYNKYLKDWITSSIYLSIPIGMDIIPGIGLWHVHGHQDSCYVRYASNFIYGTGRIDGEIMETLWAPLNIISPSARDMGTPHRKEVLDYQMNDCNFMKMIRITKFLCRKLKEAIKGAAESKLAFQNLSETAHPDIVILWEVEEAIAHASRAEDPTAMDIYEVRLEKAPTRKQQELRLLQAQNHPEHPVNNSPGRQGAATWLATGLTIEESQISLLARCRDKLYAHITSFLEMAPTYLGVEVDVNDPDFLVNIVGNSLHDDCEDYSDLDDNDNADPDINDASIFQPELTVIPLPSNIGQVKCKELGLTDLMNEEITLHEGQANDTLHAIRVHLGDKAVIFCNTVRSAKSQASSTRAWTQVRLVETAVNLNASIYSRCRSQLAKLPDHDLLKKYLPLKKEDLKASSAVADPNACGQRDTTLPWFRSLDVQGDTSGNDWMTEFYRVNWLRTKALCNRWNEEVILVKHEMKWSINFFNHKAKEWLGHMANATSAGLTRHTCYAA
;
A
#
# COMPACT_ATOMS: atom_id res chain seq x y z
N MET A 1 -1.78 -19.25 34.57
CA MET A 1 -0.75 -19.55 35.60
C MET A 1 0.59 -19.01 35.11
N ASN A 2 1.22 -18.06 35.80
CA ASN A 2 2.47 -17.45 35.31
C ASN A 2 3.69 -18.39 35.52
N TYR A 3 4.74 -18.21 34.73
CA TYR A 3 5.95 -19.05 34.74
C TYR A 3 6.58 -19.19 36.12
N TYR A 4 6.67 -18.09 36.88
CA TYR A 4 7.23 -18.09 38.22
C TYR A 4 6.38 -18.91 39.22
N SER A 5 5.05 -18.83 39.12
CA SER A 5 4.15 -19.66 39.93
C SER A 5 4.35 -21.15 39.65
N LYS A 6 4.71 -21.53 38.42
CA LYS A 6 5.07 -22.92 38.09
C LYS A 6 6.40 -23.32 38.76
N ILE A 7 7.42 -22.46 38.75
CA ILE A 7 8.68 -22.70 39.46
C ILE A 7 8.44 -22.93 40.95
N ARG A 8 7.61 -22.10 41.60
CA ARG A 8 7.26 -22.27 43.02
C ARG A 8 6.62 -23.64 43.30
N ARG A 9 5.69 -24.07 42.45
CA ARG A 9 5.05 -25.40 42.54
C ARG A 9 6.01 -26.56 42.29
N LEU A 10 6.99 -26.40 41.40
CA LEU A 10 8.01 -27.41 41.17
C LEU A 10 9.02 -27.47 42.32
N THR A 11 9.28 -26.34 42.99
CA THR A 11 10.20 -26.26 44.13
C THR A 11 9.59 -26.92 45.38
N SER A 12 8.29 -26.68 45.64
CA SER A 12 7.53 -27.39 46.66
C SER A 12 6.12 -27.66 46.14
N SER A 13 5.85 -28.92 45.80
CA SER A 13 4.54 -29.34 45.30
C SER A 13 3.47 -29.34 46.39
N ILE A 14 3.87 -29.63 47.63
CA ILE A 14 2.99 -29.71 48.81
C ILE A 14 2.68 -28.31 49.36
N PHE A 15 3.68 -27.41 49.38
CA PHE A 15 3.54 -26.07 49.97
C PHE A 15 4.08 -24.96 49.05
N PRO A 16 3.52 -24.77 47.84
CA PRO A 16 4.03 -23.79 46.87
C PRO A 16 3.99 -22.35 47.36
N LEU A 17 3.04 -22.02 48.25
CA LEU A 17 2.89 -20.68 48.84
C LEU A 17 3.95 -20.37 49.91
N MET A 18 4.60 -21.38 50.49
CA MET A 18 5.70 -21.20 51.45
C MET A 18 7.05 -20.98 50.78
N VAL A 19 7.17 -21.25 49.47
CA VAL A 19 8.38 -20.95 48.71
C VAL A 19 8.56 -19.42 48.66
N PRO A 20 9.69 -18.86 49.12
CA PRO A 20 9.94 -17.42 49.10
C PRO A 20 9.78 -16.82 47.70
N ASP A 21 9.16 -15.64 47.62
CA ASP A 21 9.09 -14.90 46.36
C ASP A 21 10.45 -14.26 46.04
N ARG A 22 11.05 -14.73 44.95
CA ARG A 22 12.32 -14.31 44.37
C ARG A 22 12.15 -13.80 42.94
N TYR A 23 10.93 -13.42 42.56
CA TYR A 23 10.64 -12.97 41.19
C TYR A 23 11.49 -11.76 40.79
N ARG A 24 11.69 -10.81 41.71
CA ARG A 24 12.49 -9.60 41.46
C ARG A 24 13.96 -9.93 41.19
N GLU A 25 14.55 -10.82 41.99
CA GLU A 25 15.92 -11.30 41.84
C GLU A 25 16.08 -12.09 40.54
N LEU A 26 15.11 -12.93 40.19
CA LEU A 26 15.08 -13.65 38.92
C LEU A 26 15.05 -12.68 37.74
N MET A 27 14.19 -11.66 37.76
CA MET A 27 14.10 -10.67 36.69
C MET A 27 15.38 -9.85 36.54
N ARG A 28 15.99 -9.43 37.66
CA ARG A 28 17.28 -8.72 37.66
C ARG A 28 18.40 -9.58 37.09
N THR A 29 18.50 -10.83 37.54
CA THR A 29 19.52 -11.79 37.07
C THR A 29 19.32 -12.10 35.60
N ALA A 30 18.08 -12.31 35.15
CA ALA A 30 17.76 -12.54 33.74
C ALA A 30 18.13 -11.33 32.86
N ARG A 31 17.87 -10.11 33.34
CA ARG A 31 18.26 -8.87 32.67
C ARG A 31 19.77 -8.76 32.50
N GLN A 32 20.55 -8.94 33.57
CA GLN A 32 22.02 -8.93 33.54
C GLN A 32 22.59 -10.06 32.68
N TRP A 33 22.04 -11.28 32.79
CA TRP A 33 22.47 -12.42 32.00
C TRP A 33 22.31 -12.18 30.50
N ARG A 34 21.18 -11.60 30.07
CA ARG A 34 20.96 -11.26 28.65
C ARG A 34 21.97 -10.22 28.14
N GLN A 35 22.33 -9.23 28.96
CA GLN A 35 23.38 -8.28 28.61
C GLN A 35 24.73 -8.99 28.43
N CYS A 36 25.16 -9.79 29.42
CA CYS A 36 26.41 -10.56 29.31
C CYS A 36 26.43 -11.45 28.07
N LYS A 37 25.29 -12.01 27.68
CA LYS A 37 25.14 -12.80 26.46
C LYS A 37 25.38 -11.97 25.20
N LEU A 38 24.83 -10.75 25.09
CA LEU A 38 25.09 -9.87 23.95
C LEU A 38 26.57 -9.46 23.87
N TYR A 39 27.17 -9.02 24.97
CA TYR A 39 28.60 -8.68 25.00
C TYR A 39 29.46 -9.84 24.54
N LYS A 40 29.13 -11.05 24.99
CA LYS A 40 29.82 -12.27 24.56
C LYS A 40 29.58 -12.59 23.09
N TRP A 41 28.36 -12.49 22.59
CA TRP A 41 28.00 -12.81 21.20
C TRP A 41 28.52 -11.79 20.18
N HIS A 42 28.78 -10.56 20.60
CA HIS A 42 29.34 -9.51 19.74
C HIS A 42 30.86 -9.36 19.89
N GLY A 43 31.51 -10.23 20.67
CA GLY A 43 32.97 -10.25 20.84
C GLY A 43 33.52 -9.19 21.78
N PHE A 44 32.69 -8.36 22.42
CA PHE A 44 33.11 -7.37 23.42
C PHE A 44 33.65 -7.99 24.71
N ALA A 45 33.34 -9.27 24.97
CA ALA A 45 34.02 -10.01 26.04
C ALA A 45 35.49 -10.35 25.73
N HIS A 46 35.94 -10.17 24.48
CA HIS A 46 37.31 -10.44 24.02
C HIS A 46 38.13 -9.17 23.74
N LYS A 47 37.55 -8.00 24.03
CA LYS A 47 38.12 -6.67 23.75
C LYS A 47 37.99 -5.83 25.02
N ASP A 48 38.91 -4.90 25.23
CA ASP A 48 38.78 -3.88 26.29
C ASP A 48 37.91 -2.69 25.85
N ASP A 49 37.54 -2.64 24.57
CA ASP A 49 36.70 -1.59 23.99
C ASP A 49 35.26 -1.66 24.50
N GLN A 50 34.65 -0.50 24.69
CA GLN A 50 33.21 -0.39 24.95
C GLN A 50 32.41 -0.37 23.64
N PRO A 51 31.22 -1.01 23.61
CA PRO A 51 30.35 -0.96 22.45
C PRO A 51 29.87 0.46 22.16
N LYS A 52 29.80 0.81 20.88
CA LYS A 52 29.21 2.07 20.39
C LYS A 52 27.74 1.87 20.04
N ALA A 53 27.10 2.94 19.60
CA ALA A 53 25.71 2.94 19.20
C ALA A 53 25.43 1.86 18.13
N GLY A 54 24.51 0.94 18.43
CA GLY A 54 24.13 -0.16 17.55
C GLY A 54 25.13 -1.33 17.41
N ASP A 55 26.23 -1.35 18.15
CA ASP A 55 27.23 -2.43 18.04
C ASP A 55 26.75 -3.78 18.59
N LEU A 56 25.79 -3.77 19.52
CA LEU A 56 25.16 -4.96 20.09
C LEU A 56 23.92 -5.43 19.32
N ALA A 57 23.74 -4.96 18.07
CA ALA A 57 22.67 -5.38 17.19
C ALA A 57 23.19 -6.09 15.94
N LEU A 58 22.56 -7.20 15.58
CA LEU A 58 22.82 -7.91 14.33
C LEU A 58 22.15 -7.18 13.18
N PHE A 59 22.85 -7.04 12.05
CA PHE A 59 22.29 -6.47 10.82
C PHE A 59 22.30 -7.49 9.66
N CYS A 60 21.64 -7.14 8.55
CA CYS A 60 21.44 -8.02 7.42
C CYS A 60 22.77 -8.41 6.73
N PRO A 61 23.08 -9.71 6.57
CA PRO A 61 24.31 -10.15 5.89
C PRO A 61 24.28 -9.90 4.37
N ALA A 62 23.09 -9.79 3.78
CA ALA A 62 22.86 -9.61 2.35
C ALA A 62 22.75 -8.13 1.93
N CYS A 63 22.72 -7.20 2.88
CA CYS A 63 22.76 -5.77 2.56
C CYS A 63 24.19 -5.33 2.21
N PRO A 64 24.39 -4.43 1.24
CA PRO A 64 25.71 -3.88 0.94
C PRO A 64 26.28 -3.15 2.17
N GLN A 65 27.46 -3.54 2.65
CA GLN A 65 28.13 -2.96 3.83
C GLN A 65 29.63 -2.76 3.50
N PRO A 66 30.02 -1.53 3.10
CA PRO A 66 31.40 -1.13 2.84
C PRO A 66 32.35 -1.50 3.98
N GLY A 67 33.45 -2.18 3.66
CA GLY A 67 34.45 -2.64 4.64
C GLY A 67 34.09 -3.94 5.36
N ILE A 68 32.91 -4.50 5.14
CA ILE A 68 32.48 -5.79 5.72
C ILE A 68 32.31 -6.83 4.62
N ASN A 69 31.30 -6.65 3.77
CA ASN A 69 30.99 -7.57 2.68
C ASN A 69 31.20 -6.98 1.29
N LEU A 70 31.57 -5.70 1.24
CA LEU A 70 32.08 -4.98 0.09
C LEU A 70 33.54 -4.59 0.34
N ASP A 71 34.42 -4.90 -0.61
CA ASP A 71 35.83 -4.53 -0.53
C ASP A 71 36.01 -3.01 -0.71
N ARG A 72 36.94 -2.43 0.05
CA ARG A 72 37.23 -1.00 0.15
C ARG A 72 38.59 -0.62 -0.47
N SER A 73 39.25 -1.56 -1.14
CA SER A 73 40.66 -1.50 -1.56
C SER A 73 41.09 -0.29 -2.41
N THR A 74 40.18 0.57 -2.90
CA THR A 74 40.52 1.82 -3.61
C THR A 74 40.00 3.11 -2.96
N GLY A 75 39.52 3.10 -1.72
CA GLY A 75 38.96 4.30 -1.05
C GLY A 75 37.58 4.73 -1.57
N THR A 76 37.21 4.27 -2.75
CA THR A 76 35.86 4.11 -3.28
C THR A 76 35.53 2.62 -3.35
N VAL A 77 34.25 2.22 -3.31
CA VAL A 77 33.91 0.83 -3.64
C VAL A 77 34.32 0.64 -5.10
N ALA A 78 35.38 -0.15 -5.36
CA ALA A 78 35.89 -0.38 -6.71
C ALA A 78 34.76 -0.90 -7.60
N GLN A 79 34.21 -0.02 -8.44
CA GLN A 79 33.21 -0.38 -9.42
C GLN A 79 33.97 -0.65 -10.72
N PRO A 80 33.98 -1.89 -11.25
CA PRO A 80 34.32 -2.07 -12.66
C PRO A 80 33.42 -1.13 -13.49
N ASP A 81 33.95 -0.55 -14.56
CA ASP A 81 33.30 0.47 -15.41
C ASP A 81 31.89 0.10 -15.93
N ASN A 82 31.49 -1.17 -15.81
CA ASN A 82 30.17 -1.71 -16.23
C ASN A 82 29.21 -2.03 -15.06
N THR A 83 29.49 -1.63 -13.83
CA THR A 83 28.60 -1.94 -12.69
C THR A 83 27.44 -0.95 -12.63
N PRO A 84 26.17 -1.41 -12.61
CA PRO A 84 25.05 -0.49 -12.55
C PRO A 84 25.06 0.36 -11.27
N SER A 85 24.84 1.67 -11.40
CA SER A 85 24.88 2.63 -10.28
C SER A 85 23.94 2.28 -9.13
N TRP A 86 22.85 1.56 -9.42
CA TRP A 86 21.86 1.12 -8.42
C TRP A 86 22.24 -0.15 -7.68
N LEU A 87 23.28 -0.89 -8.08
CA LEU A 87 23.58 -2.20 -7.50
C LEU A 87 23.79 -2.13 -5.98
N MET A 88 24.47 -1.09 -5.50
CA MET A 88 24.81 -0.92 -4.09
C MET A 88 23.75 -0.13 -3.30
N THR A 89 22.57 0.08 -3.87
CA THR A 89 21.50 0.88 -3.25
C THR A 89 21.14 0.34 -1.86
N ARG A 90 21.00 1.24 -0.89
CA ARG A 90 20.43 0.92 0.42
C ARG A 90 18.90 0.97 0.34
N TYR A 91 18.24 -0.14 0.66
CA TYR A 91 16.77 -0.21 0.67
C TYR A 91 16.26 -0.17 2.12
N LEU A 92 15.49 0.87 2.44
CA LEU A 92 14.90 1.06 3.76
C LEU A 92 13.38 1.08 3.64
N VAL A 93 12.71 0.50 4.62
CA VAL A 93 11.28 0.68 4.85
C VAL A 93 11.11 1.29 6.24
N MET A 94 10.13 2.18 6.37
CA MET A 94 9.83 2.96 7.56
C MET A 94 8.37 2.75 7.93
N ASP A 95 8.11 2.50 9.21
CA ASP A 95 6.73 2.33 9.69
C ASP A 95 6.64 2.52 11.22
N GLY A 96 5.44 2.82 11.69
CA GLY A 96 5.05 2.96 13.09
C GLY A 96 4.24 1.76 13.62
N ASN A 97 4.61 1.24 14.79
CA ASN A 97 3.86 0.20 15.49
C ASN A 97 3.08 0.76 16.69
N PHE A 98 1.76 0.87 16.50
CA PHE A 98 0.82 1.42 17.48
C PHE A 98 0.37 0.45 18.59
N LYS A 99 0.85 -0.80 18.61
CA LYS A 99 0.57 -1.76 19.68
C LYS A 99 1.63 -1.74 20.79
N ALA A 100 2.76 -1.07 20.56
CA ALA A 100 3.90 -1.03 21.49
C ALA A 100 3.86 0.16 22.46
N GLU A 101 2.73 0.30 23.18
CA GLU A 101 2.55 1.33 24.20
C GLU A 101 3.49 1.17 25.39
N HIS A 102 3.78 2.27 26.09
CA HIS A 102 4.59 2.30 27.30
C HIS A 102 4.00 3.24 28.34
N MET A 103 3.81 2.78 29.57
CA MET A 103 3.30 3.61 30.66
C MET A 103 4.42 4.45 31.30
N HIS A 104 4.04 5.57 31.91
CA HIS A 104 4.98 6.33 32.71
C HIS A 104 5.54 5.52 33.87
N PRO A 105 6.87 5.54 34.09
CA PRO A 105 7.47 4.89 35.25
C PRO A 105 7.07 5.63 36.53
N VAL A 106 6.86 4.88 37.61
CA VAL A 106 6.47 5.44 38.91
C VAL A 106 7.60 6.29 39.52
N ASN A 107 8.85 5.80 39.42
CA ASN A 107 10.05 6.48 39.92
C ASN A 107 11.10 6.58 38.80
N PRO A 108 11.02 7.57 37.90
CA PRO A 108 11.95 7.71 36.78
C PRO A 108 13.42 7.87 37.22
N SER A 109 13.67 8.46 38.39
CA SER A 109 15.02 8.71 38.95
C SER A 109 15.78 7.44 39.32
N ASP A 110 15.06 6.35 39.59
CA ASP A 110 15.64 5.10 40.09
C ASP A 110 15.94 4.11 38.94
N GLU A 111 15.59 4.49 37.71
CA GLU A 111 15.76 3.64 36.54
C GLU A 111 17.22 3.59 36.10
N VAL A 112 17.77 2.37 36.03
CA VAL A 112 19.13 2.13 35.55
C VAL A 112 19.06 1.50 34.18
N SER A 113 19.75 2.07 33.19
CA SER A 113 19.94 1.46 31.87
C SER A 113 21.21 0.62 31.83
N LEU A 114 21.16 -0.53 31.15
CA LEU A 114 22.33 -1.38 30.92
C LEU A 114 22.89 -1.23 29.49
N MET A 115 22.10 -0.72 28.54
CA MET A 115 22.50 -0.68 27.12
C MET A 115 21.79 0.41 26.31
N ASP A 116 21.69 1.62 26.87
CA ASP A 116 21.08 2.76 26.18
C ASP A 116 21.78 3.03 24.84
N GLY A 117 21.03 2.93 23.74
CA GLY A 117 21.55 3.17 22.39
C GLY A 117 22.50 2.08 21.84
N LEU A 118 22.80 1.01 22.58
CA LEU A 118 23.82 0.05 22.12
C LEU A 118 23.31 -0.98 21.10
N ALA A 119 22.00 -1.10 20.92
CA ALA A 119 21.37 -2.05 20.00
C ALA A 119 20.43 -1.36 18.99
N PHE A 120 19.13 -1.67 18.93
CA PHE A 120 18.21 -1.11 17.93
C PHE A 120 17.55 0.19 18.41
N MET A 121 17.15 0.23 19.68
CA MET A 121 16.60 1.43 20.29
C MET A 121 17.66 2.54 20.32
N VAL A 122 17.27 3.75 19.95
CA VAL A 122 18.17 4.91 19.98
C VAL A 122 18.49 5.36 21.41
N SER A 123 19.67 5.96 21.58
CA SER A 123 20.08 6.58 22.85
C SER A 123 19.07 7.63 23.32
N ASN A 124 18.71 7.60 24.60
CA ASN A 124 17.63 8.45 25.13
C ASN A 124 18.00 9.94 25.13
N GLU A 125 19.21 10.28 25.54
CA GLU A 125 19.65 11.66 25.72
C GLU A 125 19.67 12.44 24.40
N ARG A 126 20.37 11.91 23.39
CA ARG A 126 20.49 12.56 22.07
C ARG A 126 19.15 12.66 21.37
N TYR A 127 18.32 11.63 21.49
CA TYR A 127 16.99 11.62 20.90
C TYR A 127 16.05 12.65 21.54
N LYS A 128 15.99 12.72 22.88
CA LYS A 128 15.21 13.75 23.58
C LYS A 128 15.69 15.16 23.25
N SER A 129 17.01 15.34 23.11
CA SER A 129 17.60 16.62 22.70
C SER A 129 17.14 17.03 21.30
N HIS A 130 17.09 16.09 20.34
CA HIS A 130 16.49 16.32 19.03
C HIS A 130 15.02 16.73 19.13
N LEU A 131 14.21 15.98 19.87
CA LEU A 131 12.78 16.26 20.03
C LEU A 131 12.50 17.63 20.68
N SER A 132 13.41 18.14 21.51
CA SER A 132 13.26 19.44 22.16
C SER A 132 13.40 20.63 21.20
N ILE A 133 14.12 20.46 20.09
CA ILE A 133 14.36 21.51 19.09
C ILE A 133 13.58 21.30 17.79
N ALA A 134 13.18 20.06 17.51
CA ALA A 134 12.50 19.69 16.28
C ALA A 134 11.11 20.32 16.23
N LYS A 135 10.76 20.89 15.07
CA LYS A 135 9.43 21.46 14.84
C LYS A 135 8.50 20.39 14.29
N ASP A 136 7.31 20.28 14.89
CA ASP A 136 6.27 19.38 14.39
C ASP A 136 5.52 20.07 13.25
N HIS A 137 5.66 19.55 12.03
CA HIS A 137 5.00 20.10 10.85
C HIS A 137 3.74 19.28 10.54
N VAL A 138 2.60 19.67 11.10
CA VAL A 138 1.31 19.09 10.71
C VAL A 138 0.94 19.61 9.33
N GLN A 139 1.21 18.83 8.29
CA GLN A 139 0.84 19.20 6.93
C GLN A 139 -0.54 18.66 6.58
N ARG A 140 -1.40 19.54 6.05
CA ARG A 140 -2.64 19.12 5.39
C ARG A 140 -2.27 18.51 4.04
N SER A 141 -2.74 17.30 3.81
CA SER A 141 -2.46 16.56 2.59
C SER A 141 -3.41 16.94 1.47
N ASP A 142 -2.87 17.06 0.26
CA ASP A 142 -3.64 17.17 -0.99
C ASP A 142 -4.07 15.78 -1.53
N CYS A 143 -3.72 14.69 -0.81
CA CYS A 143 -3.93 13.30 -1.22
C CYS A 143 -5.11 12.68 -0.45
N ASN A 144 -5.93 11.89 -1.17
CA ASN A 144 -7.29 11.47 -0.80
C ASN A 144 -7.46 10.69 0.52
N ASN A 145 -6.41 10.23 1.21
CA ASN A 145 -6.60 9.43 2.41
C ASN A 145 -5.46 9.50 3.44
N HIS A 146 -5.53 10.47 4.35
CA HIS A 146 -4.68 10.51 5.56
C HIS A 146 -5.49 10.44 6.85
N ARG A 147 -6.68 9.80 6.82
CA ARG A 147 -7.49 9.58 8.04
C ARG A 147 -6.73 8.80 9.11
N ALA A 148 -5.86 7.86 8.72
CA ALA A 148 -5.04 7.08 9.64
C ALA A 148 -4.06 7.94 10.47
N VAL A 149 -3.35 8.87 9.81
CA VAL A 149 -2.39 9.79 10.47
C VAL A 149 -3.11 10.74 11.44
N ASN A 150 -4.28 11.25 11.04
CA ASN A 150 -5.04 12.20 11.86
C ASN A 150 -5.64 11.56 13.13
N GLN A 151 -6.05 10.28 13.09
CA GLN A 151 -6.51 9.56 14.28
C GLN A 151 -5.36 9.08 15.19
N ALA A 152 -4.19 8.76 14.63
CA ALA A 152 -3.03 8.29 15.39
C ALA A 152 -2.42 9.37 16.31
N ASN A 153 -2.65 10.66 16.03
CA ASN A 153 -2.10 11.80 16.78
C ASN A 153 -2.97 12.25 17.98
N ALA A 154 -4.00 11.49 18.33
CA ALA A 154 -4.81 11.77 19.53
C ALA A 154 -3.98 11.54 20.81
N SER A 155 -3.89 12.58 21.65
CA SER A 155 -3.14 12.55 22.92
C SER A 155 -3.76 11.54 23.90
N ARG A 156 -3.01 10.51 24.30
CA ARG A 156 -3.38 9.59 25.39
C ARG A 156 -2.64 9.99 26.67
N GLN A 157 -3.34 10.63 27.61
CA GLN A 157 -2.77 11.28 28.81
C GLN A 157 -2.02 10.36 29.82
N ARG A 158 -1.86 9.06 29.56
CA ARG A 158 -1.31 8.08 30.53
C ARG A 158 -0.07 7.32 30.04
N LEU A 159 0.48 7.65 28.88
CA LEU A 159 1.58 6.91 28.25
C LEU A 159 2.84 7.77 28.12
N GLU A 160 4.01 7.21 28.46
CA GLU A 160 5.31 7.81 28.14
C GLU A 160 5.61 7.70 26.65
N ALA A 161 5.26 6.55 26.06
CA ALA A 161 5.30 6.35 24.62
C ALA A 161 3.96 5.78 24.14
N THR A 162 3.34 6.44 23.17
CA THR A 162 2.11 5.95 22.53
C THR A 162 2.38 4.76 21.62
N SER A 163 3.61 4.63 21.13
CA SER A 163 4.00 3.66 20.10
C SER A 163 5.51 3.72 19.83
N ILE A 164 5.99 2.91 18.88
CA ILE A 164 7.38 2.92 18.40
C ILE A 164 7.41 3.09 16.88
N GLY A 165 8.49 3.64 16.35
CA GLY A 165 8.78 3.67 14.91
C GLY A 165 10.12 3.03 14.61
N ALA A 166 10.27 2.41 13.44
CA ALA A 166 11.55 1.85 13.05
C ALA A 166 11.81 1.90 11.55
N CYS A 167 13.10 1.76 11.23
CA CYS A 167 13.58 1.48 9.89
C CYS A 167 14.06 0.02 9.79
N ALA A 168 13.76 -0.65 8.68
CA ALA A 168 14.29 -1.98 8.38
C ALA A 168 14.79 -2.08 6.94
N CYS A 169 15.63 -3.07 6.66
CA CYS A 169 15.95 -3.47 5.29
C CYS A 169 14.67 -3.94 4.58
N ALA A 170 14.26 -3.21 3.54
CA ALA A 170 13.06 -3.54 2.79
C ALA A 170 13.16 -4.88 2.04
N ARG A 171 14.38 -5.32 1.68
CA ARG A 171 14.60 -6.52 0.83
C ARG A 171 14.66 -7.82 1.61
N HIS A 172 15.13 -7.80 2.85
CA HIS A 172 15.42 -8.99 3.65
C HIS A 172 14.70 -8.99 5.00
N GLY A 173 14.14 -7.85 5.42
CA GLY A 173 13.37 -7.73 6.65
C GLY A 173 14.26 -7.89 7.88
N CYS A 174 15.26 -7.03 8.00
CA CYS A 174 16.10 -6.95 9.19
C CYS A 174 16.02 -5.51 9.71
N PHE A 175 15.70 -5.32 10.99
CA PHE A 175 15.74 -4.01 11.62
C PHE A 175 17.12 -3.38 11.47
N VAL A 176 17.17 -2.08 11.21
CA VAL A 176 18.43 -1.35 11.17
C VAL A 176 18.86 -1.02 12.61
N PRO A 177 20.11 -1.28 13.00
CA PRO A 177 20.60 -0.92 14.33
C PRO A 177 20.53 0.57 14.60
N HIS A 178 20.32 0.91 15.87
CA HIS A 178 20.23 2.27 16.39
C HIS A 178 19.26 3.18 15.62
N SER A 179 18.14 2.64 15.12
CA SER A 179 17.14 3.39 14.34
C SER A 179 15.70 3.11 14.76
N MET A 180 15.48 2.54 15.95
CA MET A 180 14.14 2.40 16.52
C MET A 180 13.90 3.48 17.57
N VAL A 181 12.75 4.15 17.48
CA VAL A 181 12.41 5.35 18.25
C VAL A 181 11.09 5.18 18.98
N ASP A 182 10.96 5.80 20.15
CA ASP A 182 9.69 5.89 20.86
C ASP A 182 8.91 7.12 20.38
N PHE A 183 7.62 6.96 20.12
CA PHE A 183 6.69 8.03 19.80
C PHE A 183 6.03 8.56 21.07
N GLN A 184 6.21 9.85 21.38
CA GLN A 184 5.63 10.47 22.57
C GLN A 184 4.16 10.84 22.36
N LYS A 185 3.75 11.08 21.11
CA LYS A 185 2.39 11.45 20.75
C LYS A 185 2.12 11.13 19.28
N GLY A 186 1.61 9.93 19.02
CA GLY A 186 1.36 9.48 17.66
C GLY A 186 2.63 9.45 16.81
N GLU A 187 2.48 9.17 15.52
CA GLU A 187 3.61 9.14 14.59
C GLU A 187 3.87 10.54 14.05
N ARG A 188 4.75 11.28 14.75
CA ARG A 188 5.20 12.60 14.30
C ARG A 188 6.40 12.45 13.39
N GLN A 189 6.48 13.31 12.38
CA GLN A 189 7.56 13.27 11.38
C GLN A 189 8.94 13.42 12.03
N MET A 190 9.09 14.30 13.03
CA MET A 190 10.35 14.44 13.78
C MET A 190 10.88 13.12 14.37
N ASN A 191 9.98 12.21 14.77
CA ASN A 191 10.38 10.92 15.32
C ASN A 191 10.98 10.06 14.19
N MET A 192 10.32 10.03 13.03
CA MET A 192 10.74 9.28 11.86
C MET A 192 11.96 9.88 11.16
N ASP A 193 12.15 11.21 11.19
CA ASP A 193 13.35 11.90 10.71
C ASP A 193 14.60 11.39 11.44
N TYR A 194 14.51 11.25 12.76
CA TYR A 194 15.59 10.72 13.57
C TYR A 194 15.86 9.25 13.24
N ALA A 195 14.82 8.41 13.14
CA ALA A 195 14.97 7.01 12.77
C ALA A 195 15.64 6.84 11.40
N LEU A 196 15.16 7.57 10.38
CA LEU A 196 15.69 7.54 9.04
C LEU A 196 17.13 8.05 8.98
N SER A 197 17.44 9.16 9.66
CA SER A 197 18.80 9.68 9.71
C SER A 197 19.79 8.65 10.29
N GLN A 198 19.44 7.98 11.39
CA GLN A 198 20.29 6.93 11.94
C GLN A 198 20.43 5.76 10.96
N ALA A 199 19.33 5.32 10.33
CA ALA A 199 19.35 4.20 9.41
C ALA A 199 20.16 4.48 8.14
N LEU A 200 20.11 5.72 7.61
CA LEU A 200 20.88 6.14 6.45
C LEU A 200 22.37 6.23 6.73
N ASN A 201 22.79 6.51 7.97
CA ASN A 201 24.20 6.54 8.37
C ASN A 201 24.75 5.19 8.81
N TYR A 202 23.91 4.18 9.00
CA TYR A 202 24.36 2.87 9.49
C TYR A 202 25.07 2.07 8.39
N ARG A 203 26.42 2.08 8.42
CA ARG A 203 27.31 1.30 7.53
C ARG A 203 27.03 1.54 6.05
N THR A 204 26.95 2.80 5.69
CA THR A 204 26.64 3.27 4.32
C THR A 204 27.74 4.14 3.73
N ASP A 205 28.90 4.27 4.38
CA ASP A 205 30.03 5.03 3.88
C ASP A 205 30.42 4.64 2.44
N GLY A 206 30.25 5.57 1.49
CA GLY A 206 30.54 5.34 0.07
C GLY A 206 29.38 4.71 -0.72
N ILE A 207 28.21 4.50 -0.10
CA ILE A 207 26.95 4.22 -0.81
C ILE A 207 26.34 5.57 -1.21
N SER A 208 26.18 5.80 -2.50
CA SER A 208 25.66 7.05 -3.06
C SER A 208 24.14 7.06 -3.27
N ARG A 209 23.44 5.95 -2.99
CA ARG A 209 22.01 5.83 -3.31
C ARG A 209 21.23 5.05 -2.25
N ALA A 210 20.07 5.56 -1.88
CA ALA A 210 19.10 4.89 -1.03
C ALA A 210 17.68 4.97 -1.63
N ILE A 211 16.88 3.92 -1.44
CA ILE A 211 15.43 3.92 -1.71
C ILE A 211 14.74 3.74 -0.37
N THR A 212 13.83 4.65 -0.04
CA THR A 212 13.03 4.60 1.18
C THR A 212 11.58 4.27 0.84
N PHE A 213 10.98 3.36 1.59
CA PHE A 213 9.55 3.04 1.53
C PHE A 213 8.88 3.58 2.78
N TYR A 214 7.88 4.44 2.61
CA TYR A 214 7.09 4.99 3.69
C TYR A 214 5.73 5.40 3.14
N ASP A 215 4.65 5.12 3.86
CA ASP A 215 3.29 5.33 3.36
C ASP A 215 3.06 6.77 2.89
N ILE A 216 3.59 7.73 3.63
CA ILE A 216 3.42 9.15 3.33
C ILE A 216 4.56 9.75 2.50
N ASN A 217 5.36 8.94 1.79
CA ASN A 217 6.52 9.44 1.05
C ASN A 217 6.18 10.47 -0.05
N CYS A 218 4.95 10.48 -0.56
CA CYS A 218 4.48 11.51 -1.48
C CYS A 218 4.42 12.93 -0.87
N GLN A 219 4.47 13.04 0.46
CA GLN A 219 4.51 14.29 1.22
C GLN A 219 5.83 14.44 1.97
N TYR A 220 6.22 13.39 2.70
CA TYR A 220 7.37 13.38 3.58
C TYR A 220 8.66 13.76 2.86
N ASN A 221 8.91 13.20 1.67
CA ASN A 221 10.16 13.44 0.94
C ASN A 221 10.31 14.89 0.45
N LYS A 222 9.22 15.64 0.27
CA LYS A 222 9.27 17.04 -0.21
C LYS A 222 10.06 17.95 0.73
N TYR A 223 10.00 17.69 2.03
CA TYR A 223 10.58 18.53 3.08
C TYR A 223 11.74 17.86 3.82
N LEU A 224 12.05 16.60 3.49
CA LEU A 224 13.09 15.82 4.16
C LEU A 224 14.44 16.54 4.20
N LYS A 225 14.85 17.16 3.09
CA LYS A 225 16.12 17.92 3.01
C LYS A 225 16.11 19.13 3.96
N ASP A 226 15.00 19.86 4.02
CA ASP A 226 14.84 21.03 4.90
C ASP A 226 14.86 20.62 6.38
N TRP A 227 14.17 19.53 6.73
CA TRP A 227 14.14 19.05 8.12
C TRP A 227 15.51 18.59 8.60
N ILE A 228 16.24 17.87 7.75
CA ILE A 228 17.58 17.38 8.11
C ILE A 228 18.57 18.53 8.27
N THR A 229 18.51 19.54 7.41
CA THR A 229 19.37 20.73 7.56
C THR A 229 18.98 21.61 8.76
N SER A 230 17.72 21.55 9.21
CA SER A 230 17.24 22.33 10.35
C SER A 230 17.64 21.80 11.73
N SER A 231 18.16 20.57 11.82
CA SER A 231 18.49 19.92 13.10
C SER A 231 19.94 19.47 13.16
N ILE A 232 20.68 19.93 14.17
CA ILE A 232 22.07 19.51 14.43
C ILE A 232 22.21 18.01 14.79
N TYR A 233 21.10 17.35 15.10
CA TYR A 233 21.07 15.93 15.48
C TYR A 233 20.83 14.99 14.30
N LEU A 234 20.45 15.54 13.14
CA LEU A 234 20.17 14.81 11.92
C LEU A 234 21.34 14.99 10.93
N SER A 235 21.61 13.94 10.17
CA SER A 235 22.57 13.95 9.07
C SER A 235 22.22 12.88 8.03
N ILE A 236 22.62 13.10 6.79
CA ILE A 236 22.61 12.09 5.71
C ILE A 236 24.05 11.97 5.21
N PRO A 237 24.50 10.77 4.80
CA PRO A 237 25.77 10.63 4.11
C PRO A 237 25.91 11.59 2.91
N ILE A 238 27.05 12.26 2.83
CA ILE A 238 27.32 13.26 1.79
C ILE A 238 27.19 12.64 0.40
N GLY A 239 26.42 13.29 -0.48
CA GLY A 239 26.23 12.85 -1.87
C GLY A 239 25.31 11.64 -2.04
N MET A 240 24.57 11.22 -0.99
CA MET A 240 23.57 10.17 -1.11
C MET A 240 22.27 10.70 -1.73
N ASP A 241 21.87 10.11 -2.84
CA ASP A 241 20.55 10.33 -3.46
C ASP A 241 19.49 9.45 -2.77
N ILE A 242 18.39 10.05 -2.34
CA ILE A 242 17.29 9.37 -1.63
C ILE A 242 16.07 9.37 -2.53
N ILE A 243 15.64 8.18 -2.94
CA ILE A 243 14.51 8.00 -3.83
C ILE A 243 13.31 7.53 -3.02
N PRO A 244 12.22 8.31 -2.98
CA PRO A 244 11.01 7.93 -2.26
C PRO A 244 10.20 6.88 -3.02
N GLY A 245 9.73 5.88 -2.30
CA GLY A 245 8.73 4.91 -2.73
C GLY A 245 7.62 4.74 -1.70
N ILE A 246 6.47 4.24 -2.13
CA ILE A 246 5.36 3.85 -1.26
C ILE A 246 5.15 2.35 -1.42
N GLY A 247 4.82 1.65 -0.33
CA GLY A 247 4.50 0.23 -0.37
C GLY A 247 3.40 -0.07 -1.39
N LEU A 248 3.51 -1.19 -2.13
CA LEU A 248 2.60 -1.52 -3.22
C LEU A 248 1.15 -1.69 -2.74
N TRP A 249 0.93 -2.10 -1.49
CA TRP A 249 -0.42 -2.21 -0.96
C TRP A 249 -0.97 -0.83 -0.58
N HIS A 250 -0.13 -0.02 0.09
CA HIS A 250 -0.51 1.32 0.55
C HIS A 250 -0.72 2.32 -0.59
N VAL A 251 0.05 2.24 -1.68
CA VAL A 251 -0.02 3.22 -2.78
C VAL A 251 -1.39 3.26 -3.46
N HIS A 252 -2.17 2.17 -3.43
CA HIS A 252 -3.53 2.13 -3.96
C HIS A 252 -4.54 2.91 -3.10
N GLY A 253 -4.20 3.21 -1.83
CA GLY A 253 -4.98 4.10 -0.97
C GLY A 253 -4.72 5.59 -1.20
N HIS A 254 -3.73 5.92 -2.04
CA HIS A 254 -3.41 7.29 -2.43
C HIS A 254 -4.20 7.71 -3.68
N GLN A 255 -4.06 8.98 -4.10
CA GLN A 255 -4.54 9.40 -5.42
C GLN A 255 -3.85 8.61 -6.55
N ASP A 256 -4.54 8.38 -7.67
CA ASP A 256 -4.06 7.58 -8.79
C ASP A 256 -2.62 7.91 -9.22
N SER A 257 -2.30 9.21 -9.35
CA SER A 257 -0.98 9.67 -9.77
C SER A 257 0.16 9.23 -8.84
N CYS A 258 -0.12 8.92 -7.56
CA CYS A 258 0.91 8.39 -6.67
C CYS A 258 1.37 6.98 -7.09
N TYR A 259 0.55 6.20 -7.79
CA TYR A 259 0.89 4.85 -8.22
C TYR A 259 2.10 4.86 -9.14
N VAL A 260 2.03 5.58 -10.25
CA VAL A 260 3.13 5.64 -11.22
C VAL A 260 4.34 6.42 -10.70
N ARG A 261 4.09 7.38 -9.81
CA ARG A 261 5.14 8.22 -9.22
C ARG A 261 5.92 7.51 -8.12
N TYR A 262 5.33 6.65 -7.29
CA TYR A 262 6.00 6.11 -6.09
C TYR A 262 6.00 4.57 -5.97
N ALA A 263 5.27 3.83 -6.80
CA ALA A 263 5.31 2.37 -6.74
C ALA A 263 6.68 1.83 -7.15
N SER A 264 7.19 0.85 -6.38
CA SER A 264 8.48 0.20 -6.63
C SER A 264 8.64 -0.36 -8.04
N ASN A 265 7.53 -0.76 -8.68
CA ASN A 265 7.50 -1.27 -10.06
C ASN A 265 8.11 -0.29 -11.07
N PHE A 266 7.96 1.02 -10.84
CA PHE A 266 8.41 2.07 -11.76
C PHE A 266 9.71 2.75 -11.31
N ILE A 267 10.32 2.31 -10.21
CA ILE A 267 11.57 2.89 -9.71
C ILE A 267 12.76 2.10 -10.27
N TYR A 268 13.58 2.76 -11.10
CA TYR A 268 14.77 2.15 -11.70
C TYR A 268 15.73 1.56 -10.66
N GLY A 269 16.23 0.34 -10.88
CA GLY A 269 17.18 -0.30 -9.98
C GLY A 269 16.57 -0.87 -8.70
N THR A 270 15.25 -0.97 -8.60
CA THR A 270 14.59 -1.46 -7.37
C THR A 270 14.51 -2.98 -7.30
N GLY A 271 14.51 -3.65 -8.45
CA GLY A 271 14.18 -5.07 -8.54
C GLY A 271 12.71 -5.36 -8.17
N ARG A 272 12.46 -6.55 -7.60
CA ARG A 272 11.14 -6.97 -7.12
C ARG A 272 11.06 -6.82 -5.61
N ILE A 273 10.35 -5.78 -5.17
CA ILE A 273 10.10 -5.46 -3.76
C ILE A 273 8.70 -4.87 -3.63
N ASP A 274 7.97 -5.23 -2.57
CA ASP A 274 6.64 -4.66 -2.28
C ASP A 274 6.72 -3.43 -1.37
N GLY A 275 7.75 -3.32 -0.52
CA GLY A 275 7.85 -2.25 0.47
C GLY A 275 7.02 -2.51 1.74
N GLU A 276 6.46 -3.71 1.91
CA GLU A 276 5.46 -4.05 2.96
C GLU A 276 6.05 -4.90 4.10
N ILE A 277 7.38 -5.02 4.16
CA ILE A 277 8.02 -6.02 5.02
C ILE A 277 7.92 -5.71 6.53
N MET A 278 7.61 -4.46 6.91
CA MET A 278 7.52 -4.03 8.32
C MET A 278 6.44 -4.79 9.09
N GLU A 279 5.29 -5.04 8.48
CA GLU A 279 4.19 -5.78 9.13
C GLU A 279 4.62 -7.20 9.54
N THR A 280 5.49 -7.83 8.74
CA THR A 280 6.05 -9.15 9.06
C THR A 280 7.00 -9.12 10.27
N LEU A 281 7.60 -7.96 10.55
CA LEU A 281 8.48 -7.73 11.69
C LEU A 281 7.70 -7.30 12.93
N TRP A 282 6.58 -6.60 12.76
CA TRP A 282 5.67 -6.23 13.85
C TRP A 282 4.95 -7.41 14.46
N ALA A 283 4.55 -8.41 13.66
CA ALA A 283 3.86 -9.59 14.14
C ALA A 283 4.50 -10.25 15.39
N PRO A 284 5.81 -10.59 15.41
CA PRO A 284 6.45 -11.14 16.61
C PRO A 284 6.64 -10.12 17.73
N LEU A 285 6.91 -8.85 17.43
CA LEU A 285 7.05 -7.80 18.46
C LEU A 285 5.72 -7.56 19.19
N ASN A 286 4.60 -7.59 18.47
CA ASN A 286 3.26 -7.38 19.03
C ASN A 286 2.88 -8.42 20.09
N ILE A 287 3.49 -9.60 20.05
CA ILE A 287 3.27 -10.64 21.07
C ILE A 287 3.89 -10.21 22.41
N ILE A 288 5.03 -9.53 22.39
CA ILE A 288 5.75 -9.10 23.61
C ILE A 288 5.32 -7.72 24.09
N SER A 289 4.79 -6.85 23.23
CA SER A 289 4.40 -5.48 23.55
C SER A 289 3.54 -5.37 24.82
N PRO A 290 2.50 -6.20 25.04
CA PRO A 290 1.70 -6.13 26.27
C PRO A 290 2.50 -6.42 27.54
N SER A 291 3.50 -7.32 27.46
CA SER A 291 4.36 -7.62 28.62
C SER A 291 5.37 -6.51 28.87
N ALA A 292 5.78 -5.78 27.83
CA ALA A 292 6.76 -4.70 27.90
C ALA A 292 6.16 -3.36 28.34
N ARG A 293 4.83 -3.20 28.23
CA ARG A 293 4.08 -1.97 28.51
C ARG A 293 4.29 -1.40 29.92
N ASP A 294 4.39 -2.28 30.91
CA ASP A 294 4.45 -1.92 32.34
C ASP A 294 5.88 -2.06 32.91
N MET A 295 6.86 -2.41 32.07
CA MET A 295 8.26 -2.51 32.48
C MET A 295 8.87 -1.13 32.69
N GLY A 296 9.91 -0.99 33.52
CA GLY A 296 10.67 0.26 33.58
C GLY A 296 11.26 0.61 32.21
N THR A 297 11.40 1.90 31.89
CA THR A 297 11.67 2.40 30.53
C THR A 297 12.94 1.79 29.92
N PRO A 298 14.09 1.72 30.63
CA PRO A 298 15.27 1.05 30.10
C PRO A 298 15.07 -0.46 29.92
N HIS A 299 14.37 -1.11 30.85
CA HIS A 299 14.14 -2.56 30.77
C HIS A 299 13.20 -2.93 29.61
N ARG A 300 12.19 -2.10 29.31
CA ARG A 300 11.36 -2.23 28.09
C ARG A 300 12.22 -2.17 26.83
N LYS A 301 13.04 -1.12 26.69
CA LYS A 301 13.91 -0.92 25.51
C LYS A 301 14.82 -2.12 25.30
N GLU A 302 15.44 -2.61 26.37
CA GLU A 302 16.30 -3.80 26.34
C GLU A 302 15.54 -5.05 25.89
N VAL A 303 14.33 -5.28 26.40
CA VAL A 303 13.50 -6.42 25.99
C VAL A 303 13.16 -6.35 24.49
N LEU A 304 12.83 -5.16 23.99
CA LEU A 304 12.61 -4.94 22.56
C LEU A 304 13.89 -5.20 21.75
N ASP A 305 15.05 -4.71 22.21
CA ASP A 305 16.36 -4.95 21.59
C ASP A 305 16.69 -6.43 21.49
N TYR A 306 16.46 -7.21 22.55
CA TYR A 306 16.68 -8.65 22.54
C TYR A 306 15.75 -9.35 21.53
N GLN A 307 14.48 -8.96 21.47
CA GLN A 307 13.51 -9.56 20.55
C GLN A 307 13.84 -9.24 19.09
N MET A 308 14.25 -8.00 18.80
CA MET A 308 14.70 -7.59 17.47
C MET A 308 15.99 -8.29 17.07
N ASN A 309 16.92 -8.51 18.00
CA ASN A 309 18.14 -9.27 17.74
C ASN A 309 17.82 -10.72 17.37
N ASP A 310 16.89 -11.37 18.07
CA ASP A 310 16.42 -12.70 17.71
C ASP A 310 15.78 -12.69 16.31
N CYS A 311 14.93 -11.70 15.99
CA CYS A 311 14.34 -11.55 14.67
C CYS A 311 15.43 -11.46 13.58
N ASN A 312 16.42 -10.58 13.75
CA ASN A 312 17.50 -10.40 12.79
C ASN A 312 18.42 -11.64 12.72
N PHE A 313 18.68 -12.32 13.84
CA PHE A 313 19.42 -13.58 13.86
C PHE A 313 18.70 -14.67 13.06
N MET A 314 17.39 -14.83 13.28
CA MET A 314 16.58 -15.82 12.56
C MET A 314 16.53 -15.53 11.05
N LYS A 315 16.54 -14.26 10.65
CA LYS A 315 16.67 -13.86 9.24
C LYS A 315 18.06 -14.19 8.69
N MET A 316 19.11 -13.89 9.46
CA MET A 316 20.50 -14.16 9.10
C MET A 316 20.75 -15.66 8.85
N ILE A 317 20.34 -16.55 9.76
CA ILE A 317 20.57 -18.00 9.59
C ILE A 317 19.73 -18.61 8.45
N ARG A 318 18.62 -17.96 8.06
CA ARG A 318 17.74 -18.39 6.97
C ARG A 318 18.08 -17.73 5.63
N ILE A 319 19.04 -16.81 5.59
CA ILE A 319 19.30 -15.97 4.42
C ILE A 319 19.64 -16.80 3.18
N THR A 320 20.43 -17.86 3.33
CA THR A 320 20.81 -18.75 2.21
C THR A 320 19.59 -19.39 1.57
N LYS A 321 18.68 -19.95 2.38
CA LYS A 321 17.45 -20.58 1.88
C LYS A 321 16.54 -19.54 1.20
N PHE A 322 16.45 -18.34 1.79
CA PHE A 322 15.68 -17.22 1.24
C PHE A 322 16.21 -16.80 -0.14
N LEU A 323 17.51 -16.53 -0.26
CA LEU A 323 18.13 -16.07 -1.51
C LEU A 323 18.10 -17.13 -2.61
N CYS A 324 18.31 -18.42 -2.28
CA CYS A 324 18.20 -19.50 -3.26
C CYS A 324 16.78 -19.61 -3.84
N ARG A 325 15.74 -19.44 -3.03
CA ARG A 325 14.35 -19.40 -3.51
C ARG A 325 14.13 -18.16 -4.38
N LYS A 326 14.56 -16.99 -3.90
CA LYS A 326 14.40 -15.71 -4.60
C LYS A 326 15.09 -15.73 -5.98
N LEU A 327 16.25 -16.36 -6.11
CA LEU A 327 16.95 -16.48 -7.38
C LEU A 327 16.18 -17.33 -8.39
N LYS A 328 15.57 -18.44 -7.96
CA LYS A 328 14.74 -19.29 -8.84
C LYS A 328 13.52 -18.53 -9.35
N GLU A 329 12.85 -17.81 -8.44
CA GLU A 329 11.72 -16.94 -8.77
C GLU A 329 12.15 -15.81 -9.73
N ALA A 330 13.29 -15.18 -9.49
CA ALA A 330 13.85 -14.12 -10.32
C ALA A 330 14.17 -14.59 -11.75
N ILE A 331 14.82 -15.76 -11.90
CA ILE A 331 15.15 -16.33 -13.21
C ILE A 331 13.86 -16.66 -13.98
N LYS A 332 12.88 -17.27 -13.31
CA LYS A 332 11.58 -17.58 -13.92
C LYS A 332 10.86 -16.31 -14.35
N GLY A 333 10.72 -15.33 -13.45
CA GLY A 333 10.05 -14.07 -13.72
C GLY A 333 10.73 -13.26 -14.81
N ALA A 334 12.06 -13.26 -14.88
CA ALA A 334 12.81 -12.62 -15.97
C ALA A 334 12.54 -13.27 -17.32
N ALA A 335 12.48 -14.61 -17.40
CA ALA A 335 12.16 -15.32 -18.63
C ALA A 335 10.72 -15.04 -19.10
N GLU A 336 9.75 -15.11 -18.19
CA GLU A 336 8.32 -14.89 -18.50
C GLU A 336 8.05 -13.43 -18.90
N SER A 337 8.58 -12.46 -18.15
CA SER A 337 8.39 -11.04 -18.46
C SER A 337 9.12 -10.60 -19.73
N LYS A 338 10.29 -11.18 -20.04
CA LYS A 338 10.99 -10.92 -21.29
C LYS A 338 10.18 -11.41 -22.49
N LEU A 339 9.63 -12.62 -22.43
CA LEU A 339 8.77 -13.14 -23.50
C LEU A 339 7.54 -12.26 -23.70
N ALA A 340 6.86 -11.86 -22.63
CA ALA A 340 5.71 -10.97 -22.70
C ALA A 340 6.06 -9.60 -23.34
N PHE A 341 7.21 -9.03 -22.95
CA PHE A 341 7.69 -7.77 -23.50
C PHE A 341 8.07 -7.87 -24.98
N GLN A 342 8.73 -8.97 -25.39
CA GLN A 342 9.08 -9.21 -26.79
C GLN A 342 7.84 -9.35 -27.67
N ASN A 343 6.87 -10.17 -27.26
CA ASN A 343 5.60 -10.33 -27.99
C ASN A 343 4.90 -8.97 -28.20
N LEU A 344 4.88 -8.12 -27.17
CA LEU A 344 4.25 -6.81 -27.26
C LEU A 344 5.05 -5.82 -28.13
N SER A 345 6.38 -5.94 -28.12
CA SER A 345 7.25 -5.09 -28.94
C SER A 345 7.20 -5.46 -30.42
N GLU A 346 7.07 -6.76 -30.74
CA GLU A 346 6.94 -7.26 -32.12
C GLU A 346 5.63 -6.82 -32.79
N THR A 347 4.59 -6.55 -31.99
CA THR A 347 3.31 -6.04 -32.50
C THR A 347 3.30 -4.54 -32.81
N ALA A 348 4.28 -3.78 -32.32
CA ALA A 348 4.36 -2.33 -32.47
C ALA A 348 5.33 -1.93 -33.61
N HIS A 349 5.06 -0.81 -34.28
CA HIS A 349 5.95 -0.30 -35.32
C HIS A 349 7.30 0.14 -34.71
N PRO A 350 8.47 -0.21 -35.30
CA PRO A 350 9.78 0.10 -34.72
C PRO A 350 9.99 1.58 -34.37
N ASP A 351 9.53 2.50 -35.24
CA ASP A 351 9.67 3.94 -35.02
C ASP A 351 8.90 4.43 -33.77
N ILE A 352 7.74 3.82 -33.48
CA ILE A 352 6.92 4.15 -32.32
C ILE A 352 7.59 3.62 -31.04
N VAL A 353 8.18 2.43 -31.10
CA VAL A 353 8.94 1.85 -29.99
C VAL A 353 10.11 2.77 -29.61
N ILE A 354 10.86 3.27 -30.58
CA ILE A 354 11.97 4.21 -30.34
C ILE A 354 11.48 5.47 -29.62
N LEU A 355 10.34 6.03 -30.02
CA LEU A 355 9.75 7.19 -29.35
C LEU A 355 9.41 6.92 -27.88
N TRP A 356 8.79 5.76 -27.60
CA TRP A 356 8.45 5.37 -26.22
C TRP A 356 9.68 5.11 -25.36
N GLU A 357 10.77 4.60 -25.94
CA GLU A 357 12.05 4.43 -25.25
C GLU A 357 12.69 5.75 -24.85
N VAL A 358 12.68 6.73 -25.76
CA VAL A 358 13.19 8.08 -25.50
C VAL A 358 12.35 8.75 -24.41
N GLU A 359 11.03 8.63 -24.50
CA GLU A 359 10.10 9.18 -23.51
C GLU A 359 10.34 8.57 -22.11
N GLU A 360 10.49 7.25 -22.01
CA GLU A 360 10.83 6.59 -20.76
C GLU A 360 12.17 7.09 -20.20
N ALA A 361 13.20 7.21 -21.04
CA ALA A 361 14.51 7.67 -20.62
C ALA A 361 14.48 9.10 -20.05
N ILE A 362 13.72 10.00 -20.68
CA ILE A 362 13.51 11.37 -20.19
C ILE A 362 12.77 11.35 -18.86
N ALA A 363 11.72 10.54 -18.73
CA ALA A 363 10.95 10.43 -17.50
C ALA A 363 11.79 9.99 -16.30
N HIS A 364 12.65 8.98 -16.46
CA HIS A 364 13.55 8.54 -15.40
C HIS A 364 14.62 9.58 -15.06
N ALA A 365 15.12 10.33 -16.05
CA ALA A 365 16.11 11.37 -15.83
C ALA A 365 15.53 12.56 -15.04
N SER A 366 14.28 12.95 -15.32
CA SER A 366 13.61 14.07 -14.67
C SER A 366 12.94 13.72 -13.34
N ARG A 367 12.74 12.44 -13.04
CA ARG A 367 12.01 11.94 -11.84
C ARG A 367 12.44 12.58 -10.52
N ALA A 368 13.74 12.83 -10.33
CA ALA A 368 14.28 13.36 -9.08
C ALA A 368 13.87 14.83 -8.83
N GLU A 369 13.72 15.60 -9.91
CA GLU A 369 13.29 17.00 -9.87
C GLU A 369 11.77 17.12 -9.92
N ASP A 370 11.15 16.30 -10.77
CA ASP A 370 9.72 16.30 -10.99
C ASP A 370 9.15 14.86 -11.03
N PRO A 371 8.48 14.41 -9.95
CA PRO A 371 7.81 13.13 -9.95
C PRO A 371 6.74 13.00 -11.05
N THR A 372 6.13 14.09 -11.51
CA THR A 372 5.06 14.05 -12.55
C THR A 372 5.58 13.57 -13.91
N ALA A 373 6.90 13.59 -14.13
CA ALA A 373 7.52 12.97 -15.30
C ALA A 373 7.17 11.47 -15.43
N MET A 374 6.85 10.80 -14.32
CA MET A 374 6.46 9.39 -14.29
C MET A 374 5.00 9.14 -14.72
N ASP A 375 4.21 10.20 -14.93
CA ASP A 375 2.82 10.09 -15.40
C ASP A 375 2.74 9.51 -16.82
N ILE A 376 3.88 9.33 -17.51
CA ILE A 376 3.98 8.59 -18.77
C ILE A 376 3.42 7.16 -18.65
N TYR A 377 3.41 6.57 -17.45
CA TYR A 377 2.87 5.24 -17.18
C TYR A 377 1.35 5.26 -16.90
N GLU A 378 0.70 6.43 -17.00
CA GLU A 378 -0.75 6.59 -17.04
C GLU A 378 -1.23 6.98 -18.45
N VAL A 379 -2.51 6.69 -18.70
CA VAL A 379 -3.18 7.06 -19.94
C VAL A 379 -3.42 8.56 -19.92
N ARG A 380 -2.82 9.29 -20.86
CA ARG A 380 -2.96 10.75 -21.03
C ARG A 380 -4.24 11.12 -21.75
N LEU A 381 -5.37 10.89 -21.10
CA LEU A 381 -6.65 11.34 -21.62
C LEU A 381 -7.34 12.15 -20.53
N GLU A 382 -7.87 13.32 -20.90
CA GLU A 382 -8.66 14.12 -19.98
C GLU A 382 -9.81 13.26 -19.45
N LYS A 383 -9.67 12.84 -18.19
CA LYS A 383 -10.69 12.03 -17.54
C LYS A 383 -11.90 12.92 -17.33
N ALA A 384 -13.05 12.45 -17.78
CA ALA A 384 -14.31 13.07 -17.42
C ALA A 384 -14.46 13.06 -15.88
N PRO A 385 -15.12 14.07 -15.29
CA PRO A 385 -15.23 14.17 -13.84
C PRO A 385 -15.93 12.94 -13.26
N THR A 386 -15.31 12.32 -12.26
CA THR A 386 -15.83 11.11 -11.59
C THR A 386 -17.02 11.44 -10.70
N ARG A 387 -17.84 10.44 -10.32
CA ARG A 387 -18.94 10.64 -9.37
C ARG A 387 -18.45 11.28 -8.06
N LYS A 388 -17.28 10.88 -7.58
CA LYS A 388 -16.70 11.43 -6.35
C LYS A 388 -16.27 12.90 -6.50
N GLN A 389 -15.70 13.26 -7.64
CA GLN A 389 -15.35 14.66 -7.93
C GLN A 389 -16.60 15.54 -8.07
N GLN A 390 -17.66 15.02 -8.68
CA GLN A 390 -18.95 15.70 -8.77
C GLN A 390 -19.58 15.88 -7.37
N GLU A 391 -19.57 14.85 -6.52
CA GLU A 391 -20.02 14.95 -5.12
C GLU A 391 -19.25 16.06 -4.35
N LEU A 392 -17.92 16.10 -4.48
CA LEU A 392 -17.09 17.12 -3.83
C LEU A 392 -17.41 18.53 -4.35
N ARG A 393 -17.64 18.70 -5.65
CA ARG A 393 -18.05 19.99 -6.24
C ARG A 393 -19.40 20.44 -5.69
N LEU A 394 -20.38 19.54 -5.58
CA LEU A 394 -21.69 19.84 -5.00
C LEU A 394 -21.56 20.26 -3.53
N LEU A 395 -20.77 19.53 -2.73
CA LEU A 395 -20.51 19.91 -1.32
C LEU A 395 -19.80 21.26 -1.20
N GLN A 396 -18.86 21.58 -2.09
CA GLN A 396 -18.19 22.89 -2.13
C GLN A 396 -19.17 24.01 -2.50
N ALA A 397 -20.04 23.79 -3.49
CA ALA A 397 -21.07 24.73 -3.89
C ALA A 397 -22.08 24.99 -2.75
N GLN A 398 -22.48 23.94 -2.03
CA GLN A 398 -23.37 24.04 -0.86
C GLN A 398 -22.77 24.85 0.30
N ASN A 399 -21.45 24.94 0.41
CA ASN A 399 -20.76 25.75 1.43
C ASN A 399 -20.64 27.24 1.07
N HIS A 400 -21.07 27.66 -0.12
CA HIS A 400 -21.02 29.06 -0.56
C HIS A 400 -22.16 29.89 0.09
N PRO A 401 -21.90 31.10 0.64
CA PRO A 401 -22.89 31.84 1.42
C PRO A 401 -24.21 32.15 0.70
N GLU A 402 -24.16 32.30 -0.62
CA GLU A 402 -25.31 32.63 -1.47
C GLU A 402 -26.07 31.40 -2.02
N HIS A 403 -25.70 30.17 -1.63
CA HIS A 403 -26.32 28.95 -2.17
C HIS A 403 -27.75 28.76 -1.64
N PRO A 404 -28.75 28.40 -2.49
CA PRO A 404 -30.16 28.28 -2.10
C PRO A 404 -30.43 27.35 -0.90
N VAL A 405 -29.58 26.32 -0.76
CA VAL A 405 -29.63 25.32 0.32
C VAL A 405 -29.40 25.93 1.71
N ASN A 406 -28.67 27.05 1.84
CA ASN A 406 -28.42 27.71 3.12
C ASN A 406 -29.68 28.34 3.75
N ASN A 407 -30.76 28.49 2.99
CA ASN A 407 -32.05 28.99 3.46
C ASN A 407 -33.02 27.87 3.92
N SER A 408 -32.62 26.60 3.82
CA SER A 408 -33.43 25.42 4.20
C SER A 408 -32.70 24.54 5.23
N PRO A 409 -32.93 24.73 6.54
CA PRO A 409 -32.29 23.91 7.57
C PRO A 409 -32.72 22.44 7.41
N GLY A 410 -31.74 21.55 7.20
CA GLY A 410 -31.96 20.10 7.00
C GLY A 410 -31.40 19.51 5.70
N ARG A 411 -31.00 20.33 4.72
CA ARG A 411 -30.51 19.87 3.40
C ARG A 411 -28.98 19.84 3.23
N GLN A 412 -28.21 20.13 4.28
CA GLN A 412 -26.75 19.97 4.25
C GLN A 412 -26.37 18.48 4.19
N GLY A 413 -25.52 18.10 3.24
CA GLY A 413 -25.08 16.71 3.04
C GLY A 413 -25.95 15.88 2.08
N ALA A 414 -26.93 16.49 1.42
CA ALA A 414 -27.82 15.83 0.46
C ALA A 414 -27.07 15.14 -0.70
N ALA A 415 -26.00 15.75 -1.21
CA ALA A 415 -25.17 15.17 -2.27
C ALA A 415 -24.52 13.84 -1.85
N THR A 416 -24.05 13.75 -0.60
CA THR A 416 -23.48 12.50 -0.05
C THR A 416 -24.56 11.45 0.20
N TRP A 417 -25.75 11.86 0.63
CA TRP A 417 -26.89 10.96 0.77
C TRP A 417 -27.28 10.39 -0.61
N LEU A 418 -27.50 11.23 -1.64
CA LEU A 418 -27.80 10.78 -3.01
C LEU A 418 -26.71 9.85 -3.57
N ALA A 419 -25.43 10.17 -3.40
CA ALA A 419 -24.32 9.32 -3.83
C ALA A 419 -24.32 7.94 -3.13
N THR A 420 -24.77 7.88 -1.87
CA THR A 420 -24.96 6.62 -1.14
C THR A 420 -26.10 5.80 -1.76
N GLY A 421 -27.21 6.44 -2.13
CA GLY A 421 -28.32 5.79 -2.82
C GLY A 421 -27.92 5.15 -4.16
N LEU A 422 -27.14 5.87 -4.97
CA LEU A 422 -26.58 5.33 -6.23
C LEU A 422 -25.65 4.12 -5.99
N THR A 423 -24.86 4.15 -4.91
CA THR A 423 -23.98 3.04 -4.54
C THR A 423 -24.78 1.80 -4.12
N ILE A 424 -25.93 2.00 -3.48
CA ILE A 424 -26.85 0.91 -3.12
C ILE A 424 -27.44 0.29 -4.39
N GLU A 425 -27.87 1.09 -5.37
CA GLU A 425 -28.38 0.58 -6.65
C GLU A 425 -27.31 -0.18 -7.45
N GLU A 426 -26.06 0.29 -7.47
CA GLU A 426 -24.92 -0.45 -8.04
C GLU A 426 -24.72 -1.81 -7.35
N SER A 427 -24.88 -1.83 -6.02
CA SER A 427 -24.73 -3.05 -5.21
C SER A 427 -25.89 -4.03 -5.42
N GLN A 428 -27.10 -3.53 -5.72
CA GLN A 428 -28.25 -4.35 -6.11
C GLN A 428 -28.00 -5.07 -7.45
N ILE A 429 -27.36 -4.40 -8.41
CA ILE A 429 -27.02 -4.98 -9.73
C ILE A 429 -25.90 -6.04 -9.61
N SER A 430 -24.98 -5.88 -8.65
CA SER A 430 -23.77 -6.71 -8.53
C SER A 430 -23.95 -8.01 -7.71
N LEU A 431 -25.17 -8.37 -7.32
CA LEU A 431 -25.39 -9.14 -6.08
C LEU A 431 -24.90 -10.61 -6.14
N LEU A 432 -24.05 -10.96 -5.16
CA LEU A 432 -23.67 -12.33 -4.79
C LEU A 432 -24.24 -12.64 -3.40
N ALA A 433 -24.63 -13.90 -3.15
CA ALA A 433 -25.29 -14.33 -1.91
C ALA A 433 -24.60 -13.88 -0.60
N ARG A 434 -23.27 -13.70 -0.60
CA ARG A 434 -22.48 -13.25 0.58
C ARG A 434 -22.58 -11.75 0.89
N CYS A 435 -23.11 -10.94 -0.02
CA CYS A 435 -23.22 -9.48 0.12
C CYS A 435 -24.62 -9.02 0.54
N ARG A 436 -25.60 -9.94 0.60
CA ARG A 436 -27.02 -9.64 0.90
C ARG A 436 -27.21 -8.99 2.27
N ASP A 437 -26.53 -9.49 3.31
CA ASP A 437 -26.60 -8.96 4.67
C ASP A 437 -26.05 -7.52 4.79
N LYS A 438 -24.98 -7.22 4.05
CA LYS A 438 -24.39 -5.86 4.04
C LYS A 438 -25.28 -4.88 3.29
N LEU A 439 -25.87 -5.33 2.19
CA LEU A 439 -26.80 -4.52 1.41
C LEU A 439 -28.04 -4.18 2.24
N TYR A 440 -28.59 -5.16 2.97
CA TYR A 440 -29.70 -4.93 3.91
C TYR A 440 -29.38 -3.79 4.89
N ALA A 441 -28.25 -3.88 5.59
CA ALA A 441 -27.86 -2.86 6.57
C ALA A 441 -27.67 -1.46 5.94
N HIS A 442 -27.13 -1.38 4.72
CA HIS A 442 -26.98 -0.11 4.01
C HIS A 442 -28.34 0.47 3.58
N ILE A 443 -29.26 -0.35 3.08
CA ILE A 443 -30.61 0.08 2.71
C ILE A 443 -31.36 0.60 3.95
N THR A 444 -31.35 -0.14 5.06
CA THR A 444 -32.01 0.29 6.30
C THR A 444 -31.47 1.64 6.78
N SER A 445 -30.14 1.80 6.85
CA SER A 445 -29.52 3.07 7.25
C SER A 445 -29.85 4.22 6.29
N PHE A 446 -29.92 3.94 5.00
CA PHE A 446 -30.31 4.95 4.00
C PHE A 446 -31.75 5.42 4.18
N LEU A 447 -32.67 4.48 4.40
CA LEU A 447 -34.10 4.77 4.61
C LEU A 447 -34.37 5.52 5.92
N GLU A 448 -33.66 5.20 7.00
CA GLU A 448 -33.74 5.94 8.28
C GLU A 448 -33.37 7.43 8.12
N MET A 449 -32.46 7.75 7.19
CA MET A 449 -32.04 9.13 6.92
C MET A 449 -32.96 9.86 5.92
N ALA A 450 -33.76 9.14 5.14
CA ALA A 450 -34.58 9.69 4.06
C ALA A 450 -35.55 10.82 4.50
N PRO A 451 -36.22 10.76 5.68
CA PRO A 451 -37.12 11.84 6.11
C PRO A 451 -36.43 13.20 6.27
N THR A 452 -35.15 13.20 6.63
CA THR A 452 -34.34 14.42 6.82
C THR A 452 -34.20 15.20 5.51
N TYR A 453 -34.09 14.49 4.38
CA TYR A 453 -33.81 15.09 3.06
C TYR A 453 -35.07 15.25 2.20
N LEU A 454 -36.01 14.30 2.29
CA LEU A 454 -37.24 14.30 1.50
C LEU A 454 -38.39 15.07 2.15
N GLY A 455 -38.34 15.33 3.47
CA GLY A 455 -39.38 16.04 4.20
C GLY A 455 -40.68 15.24 4.40
N VAL A 456 -40.62 13.92 4.24
CA VAL A 456 -41.74 12.97 4.38
C VAL A 456 -41.30 11.85 5.33
N GLU A 457 -42.13 11.48 6.32
CA GLU A 457 -41.85 10.32 7.18
C GLU A 457 -41.84 9.04 6.33
N VAL A 458 -40.77 8.25 6.43
CA VAL A 458 -40.61 6.97 5.73
C VAL A 458 -40.73 5.86 6.76
N ASP A 459 -41.81 5.07 6.73
CA ASP A 459 -41.91 3.87 7.55
C ASP A 459 -41.16 2.71 6.87
N VAL A 460 -40.10 2.24 7.54
CA VAL A 460 -39.21 1.18 7.04
C VAL A 460 -39.89 -0.20 7.09
N ASN A 461 -40.99 -0.35 7.83
CA ASN A 461 -41.70 -1.61 8.02
C ASN A 461 -42.98 -1.77 7.18
N ASP A 462 -43.33 -0.77 6.36
CA ASP A 462 -44.49 -0.81 5.47
C ASP A 462 -44.08 -1.03 4.01
N PRO A 463 -44.24 -2.25 3.44
CA PRO A 463 -43.92 -2.54 2.05
C PRO A 463 -44.74 -1.72 1.04
N ASP A 464 -45.94 -1.27 1.42
CA ASP A 464 -46.87 -0.54 0.54
C ASP A 464 -46.57 0.97 0.51
N PHE A 465 -45.76 1.50 1.43
CA PHE A 465 -45.39 2.91 1.49
C PHE A 465 -44.47 3.33 0.33
N LEU A 466 -43.47 2.50 -0.02
CA LEU A 466 -42.59 2.72 -1.17
C LEU A 466 -43.35 2.64 -2.50
N VAL A 467 -44.35 1.76 -2.59
CA VAL A 467 -45.24 1.62 -3.75
C VAL A 467 -46.17 2.83 -3.92
N ASN A 468 -46.59 3.47 -2.82
CA ASN A 468 -47.44 4.65 -2.85
C ASN A 468 -46.69 5.97 -3.15
N ILE A 469 -45.38 6.05 -2.85
CA ILE A 469 -44.53 7.20 -3.25
C ILE A 469 -44.02 7.04 -4.68
N VAL A 470 -43.67 5.83 -5.09
CA VAL A 470 -43.14 5.49 -6.41
C VAL A 470 -44.31 5.02 -7.27
N GLY A 471 -45.11 5.97 -7.78
CA GLY A 471 -46.30 5.64 -8.56
C GLY A 471 -46.02 4.61 -9.67
N ASN A 472 -46.88 3.57 -9.74
CA ASN A 472 -46.92 2.45 -10.70
C ASN A 472 -46.14 2.68 -12.02
N SER A 473 -44.84 2.44 -11.99
CA SER A 473 -44.01 2.31 -13.20
C SER A 473 -43.01 1.18 -13.02
N LEU A 474 -43.54 -0.02 -12.77
CA LEU A 474 -42.81 -1.27 -12.91
C LEU A 474 -43.24 -1.94 -14.21
N HIS A 475 -42.71 -1.42 -15.31
CA HIS A 475 -42.41 -2.19 -16.51
C HIS A 475 -41.35 -1.38 -17.26
N ASP A 476 -40.09 -1.73 -17.05
CA ASP A 476 -39.00 -1.21 -17.89
C ASP A 476 -38.22 -2.42 -18.38
N ASP A 477 -38.22 -2.59 -19.70
CA ASP A 477 -37.61 -3.68 -20.44
C ASP A 477 -36.08 -3.58 -20.34
N CYS A 478 -35.53 -3.98 -19.19
CA CYS A 478 -34.11 -4.28 -19.07
C CYS A 478 -33.86 -5.59 -19.81
N GLU A 479 -33.27 -5.53 -21.00
CA GLU A 479 -32.66 -6.71 -21.61
C GLU A 479 -31.67 -7.28 -20.60
N ASP A 480 -32.01 -8.44 -20.04
CA ASP A 480 -31.15 -9.16 -19.11
C ASP A 480 -29.94 -9.70 -19.91
N TYR A 481 -28.76 -9.19 -19.57
CA TYR A 481 -27.49 -9.62 -20.17
C TYR A 481 -26.84 -10.77 -19.38
N SER A 482 -27.53 -11.34 -18.39
CA SER A 482 -27.05 -12.44 -17.56
C SER A 482 -27.35 -13.82 -18.16
N ASP A 483 -26.80 -14.10 -19.35
CA ASP A 483 -26.61 -15.50 -19.77
C ASP A 483 -25.47 -16.12 -18.94
N LEU A 484 -25.78 -16.52 -17.70
CA LEU A 484 -24.93 -17.37 -16.88
C LEU A 484 -25.28 -18.83 -17.18
N ASP A 485 -24.34 -19.51 -17.84
CA ASP A 485 -24.30 -20.94 -18.08
C ASP A 485 -24.34 -21.68 -16.72
N ASP A 486 -25.49 -22.30 -16.43
CA ASP A 486 -25.76 -23.09 -15.22
C ASP A 486 -24.80 -24.28 -15.10
N ASN A 487 -23.86 -24.19 -14.16
CA ASN A 487 -23.29 -25.36 -13.51
C ASN A 487 -22.60 -24.95 -12.20
N ASP A 488 -23.33 -25.02 -11.09
CA ASP A 488 -22.95 -25.85 -9.95
C ASP A 488 -23.95 -25.67 -8.80
N ASN A 489 -24.67 -26.76 -8.51
CA ASN A 489 -25.41 -27.10 -7.29
C ASN A 489 -25.48 -26.04 -6.18
N ALA A 490 -26.63 -25.37 -6.07
CA ALA A 490 -27.13 -24.84 -4.80
C ALA A 490 -28.46 -25.52 -4.46
N ASP A 491 -28.51 -26.03 -3.24
CA ASP A 491 -29.64 -26.70 -2.57
C ASP A 491 -30.94 -25.90 -2.70
N PRO A 492 -32.11 -26.51 -3.03
CA PRO A 492 -33.37 -25.81 -3.02
C PRO A 492 -33.95 -25.89 -1.62
N ASP A 493 -33.61 -24.93 -0.76
CA ASP A 493 -34.37 -24.73 0.46
C ASP A 493 -34.65 -23.25 0.70
N ILE A 494 -35.95 -22.94 0.60
CA ILE A 494 -36.75 -22.01 1.43
C ILE A 494 -37.75 -21.26 0.53
N ASN A 495 -38.92 -21.88 0.39
CA ASN A 495 -40.19 -21.18 0.25
C ASN A 495 -40.47 -20.44 1.58
N ASP A 496 -40.16 -19.15 1.66
CA ASP A 496 -40.73 -18.29 2.69
C ASP A 496 -40.97 -16.89 2.12
N ALA A 497 -42.25 -16.56 1.90
CA ALA A 497 -42.71 -15.32 1.30
C ALA A 497 -42.63 -14.10 2.24
N SER A 498 -41.78 -14.16 3.28
CA SER A 498 -41.67 -13.15 4.34
C SER A 498 -40.27 -12.56 4.55
N ILE A 499 -39.28 -12.95 3.71
CA ILE A 499 -37.91 -12.46 3.81
C ILE A 499 -37.75 -11.19 2.96
N PHE A 500 -37.40 -10.07 3.58
CA PHE A 500 -37.05 -8.81 2.91
C PHE A 500 -36.04 -9.08 1.78
N GLN A 501 -36.40 -8.66 0.55
CA GLN A 501 -35.57 -8.85 -0.64
C GLN A 501 -34.82 -7.54 -0.95
N PRO A 502 -33.58 -7.37 -0.45
CA PRO A 502 -32.84 -6.12 -0.65
C PRO A 502 -32.55 -5.83 -2.13
N GLU A 503 -32.47 -6.86 -2.97
CA GLU A 503 -32.32 -6.76 -4.42
C GLU A 503 -33.50 -6.10 -5.15
N LEU A 504 -34.73 -6.22 -4.64
CA LEU A 504 -35.94 -5.66 -5.26
C LEU A 504 -36.43 -4.38 -4.55
N THR A 505 -35.75 -3.96 -3.48
CA THR A 505 -36.17 -2.79 -2.71
C THR A 505 -35.90 -1.50 -3.50
N VAL A 506 -36.94 -0.72 -3.76
CA VAL A 506 -36.79 0.55 -4.49
C VAL A 506 -36.17 1.61 -3.58
N ILE A 507 -35.07 2.21 -4.02
CA ILE A 507 -34.40 3.29 -3.30
C ILE A 507 -35.11 4.62 -3.64
N PRO A 508 -35.54 5.43 -2.65
CA PRO A 508 -36.29 6.66 -2.89
C PRO A 508 -35.38 7.82 -3.37
N LEU A 509 -34.75 7.63 -4.53
CA LEU A 509 -34.04 8.68 -5.27
C LEU A 509 -35.04 9.53 -6.07
N PRO A 510 -34.75 10.82 -6.32
CA PRO A 510 -35.61 11.68 -7.13
C PRO A 510 -35.98 11.11 -8.51
N SER A 511 -35.07 10.35 -9.16
CA SER A 511 -35.33 9.62 -10.40
C SER A 511 -36.38 8.50 -10.27
N ASN A 512 -36.47 7.85 -9.11
CA ASN A 512 -37.46 6.81 -8.82
C ASN A 512 -38.79 7.41 -8.29
N ILE A 513 -38.75 8.53 -7.57
CA ILE A 513 -39.96 9.26 -7.09
C ILE A 513 -40.72 9.91 -8.25
N GLY A 514 -40.00 10.36 -9.28
CA GLY A 514 -40.56 10.92 -10.50
C GLY A 514 -40.75 12.45 -10.46
N GLN A 515 -40.63 13.07 -11.63
CA GLN A 515 -40.55 14.53 -11.77
C GLN A 515 -41.75 15.29 -11.21
N VAL A 516 -42.97 14.77 -11.41
CA VAL A 516 -44.20 15.43 -10.95
C VAL A 516 -44.23 15.50 -9.43
N LYS A 517 -43.94 14.38 -8.76
CA LYS A 517 -43.97 14.29 -7.31
C LYS A 517 -42.82 15.05 -6.65
N CYS A 518 -41.63 15.02 -7.27
CA CYS A 518 -40.49 15.83 -6.82
C CYS A 518 -40.77 17.35 -6.91
N LYS A 519 -41.55 17.82 -7.90
CA LYS A 519 -41.97 19.23 -7.97
C LYS A 519 -43.00 19.57 -6.89
N GLU A 520 -43.96 18.68 -6.61
CA GLU A 520 -44.93 18.86 -5.51
C GLU A 520 -44.25 18.96 -4.14
N LEU A 521 -43.17 18.20 -3.93
CA LEU A 521 -42.40 18.17 -2.69
C LEU A 521 -41.27 19.21 -2.62
N GLY A 522 -41.12 20.06 -3.64
CA GLY A 522 -40.06 21.09 -3.68
C GLY A 522 -38.63 20.53 -3.70
N LEU A 523 -38.42 19.38 -4.37
CA LEU A 523 -37.15 18.65 -4.47
C LEU A 523 -36.36 18.96 -5.74
N THR A 524 -36.63 20.07 -6.42
CA THR A 524 -36.00 20.41 -7.71
C THR A 524 -34.47 20.52 -7.62
N ASP A 525 -33.94 21.00 -6.50
CA ASP A 525 -32.49 21.08 -6.26
C ASP A 525 -31.86 19.67 -6.17
N LEU A 526 -32.52 18.72 -5.48
CA LEU A 526 -32.07 17.34 -5.39
C LEU A 526 -32.06 16.64 -6.75
N MET A 527 -33.01 16.95 -7.63
CA MET A 527 -33.02 16.42 -8.99
C MET A 527 -31.78 16.89 -9.79
N ASN A 528 -31.38 18.16 -9.65
CA ASN A 528 -30.21 18.70 -10.32
C ASN A 528 -28.89 18.14 -9.75
N GLU A 529 -28.84 17.95 -8.43
CA GLU A 529 -27.72 17.27 -7.76
C GLU A 529 -27.61 15.81 -8.23
N GLU A 530 -28.74 15.10 -8.36
CA GLU A 530 -28.77 13.72 -8.85
C GLU A 530 -28.31 13.63 -10.32
N ILE A 531 -28.72 14.54 -11.20
CA ILE A 531 -28.22 14.62 -12.59
C ILE A 531 -26.69 14.74 -12.62
N THR A 532 -26.12 15.59 -11.77
CA THR A 532 -24.68 15.83 -11.70
C THR A 532 -23.92 14.59 -11.22
N LEU A 533 -24.50 13.85 -10.26
CA LEU A 533 -23.95 12.59 -9.77
C LEU A 533 -24.05 11.46 -10.81
N HIS A 534 -25.16 11.37 -11.53
CA HIS A 534 -25.35 10.44 -12.66
C HIS A 534 -24.39 10.73 -13.81
N GLU A 535 -24.05 12.00 -14.09
CA GLU A 535 -23.00 12.34 -15.05
C GLU A 535 -21.67 11.69 -14.66
N GLY A 536 -21.29 11.80 -13.38
CA GLY A 536 -20.08 11.16 -12.86
C GLY A 536 -20.14 9.64 -12.87
N GLN A 537 -21.30 9.06 -12.56
CA GLN A 537 -21.52 7.60 -12.61
C GLN A 537 -21.42 7.05 -14.03
N ALA A 538 -21.98 7.75 -15.02
CA ALA A 538 -21.86 7.41 -16.44
C ALA A 538 -20.39 7.45 -16.91
N ASN A 539 -19.63 8.46 -16.47
CA ASN A 539 -18.20 8.57 -16.76
C ASN A 539 -17.40 7.40 -16.16
N ASP A 540 -17.64 7.08 -14.88
CA ASP A 540 -16.94 6.01 -14.16
C ASP A 540 -17.20 4.64 -14.80
N THR A 541 -18.46 4.34 -15.12
CA THR A 541 -18.88 3.07 -15.75
C THR A 541 -18.36 2.92 -17.18
N LEU A 542 -18.46 3.95 -18.02
CA LEU A 542 -17.90 3.93 -19.38
C LEU A 542 -16.38 3.78 -19.36
N HIS A 543 -15.69 4.42 -18.41
CA HIS A 543 -14.25 4.25 -18.24
C HIS A 543 -13.91 2.80 -17.86
N ALA A 544 -14.63 2.21 -16.90
CA ALA A 544 -14.45 0.80 -16.51
C ALA A 544 -14.67 -0.15 -17.70
N ILE A 545 -15.70 0.07 -18.51
CA ILE A 545 -15.95 -0.70 -19.74
C ILE A 545 -14.75 -0.58 -20.70
N ARG A 546 -14.22 0.63 -20.95
CA ARG A 546 -13.05 0.83 -21.82
C ARG A 546 -11.83 0.04 -21.32
N VAL A 547 -11.54 0.10 -20.02
CA VAL A 547 -10.42 -0.62 -19.40
C VAL A 547 -10.58 -2.12 -19.56
N HIS A 548 -11.75 -2.67 -19.20
CA HIS A 548 -12.01 -4.09 -19.31
C HIS A 548 -11.99 -4.59 -20.76
N LEU A 549 -12.46 -3.80 -21.73
CA LEU A 549 -12.35 -4.16 -23.16
C LEU A 549 -10.90 -4.15 -23.65
N GLY A 550 -10.07 -3.23 -23.15
CA GLY A 550 -8.62 -3.25 -23.37
C GLY A 550 -7.96 -4.50 -22.81
N ASP A 551 -8.26 -4.85 -21.56
CA ASP A 551 -7.77 -6.07 -20.90
C ASP A 551 -8.19 -7.33 -21.65
N LYS A 552 -9.46 -7.41 -22.07
CA LYS A 552 -10.00 -8.52 -22.86
C LYS A 552 -9.20 -8.74 -24.14
N ALA A 553 -8.85 -7.66 -24.85
CA ALA A 553 -8.06 -7.73 -26.07
C ALA A 553 -6.62 -8.17 -25.82
N VAL A 554 -5.97 -7.65 -24.77
CA VAL A 554 -4.61 -8.05 -24.38
C VAL A 554 -4.57 -9.53 -24.00
N ILE A 555 -5.54 -10.03 -23.22
CA ILE A 555 -5.65 -11.45 -22.86
C ILE A 555 -5.83 -12.30 -24.12
N PHE A 556 -6.64 -11.85 -25.08
CA PHE A 556 -6.85 -12.55 -26.33
C PHE A 556 -5.55 -12.68 -27.15
N CYS A 557 -4.79 -11.58 -27.29
CA CYS A 557 -3.54 -11.57 -28.04
C CYS A 557 -2.42 -12.36 -27.35
N ASN A 558 -2.24 -12.17 -26.05
CA ASN A 558 -1.06 -12.67 -25.36
C ASN A 558 -1.26 -14.05 -24.74
N THR A 559 -2.48 -14.39 -24.34
CA THR A 559 -2.75 -15.61 -23.55
C THR A 559 -3.54 -16.63 -24.35
N VAL A 560 -4.59 -16.20 -25.08
CA VAL A 560 -5.42 -17.11 -25.88
C VAL A 560 -4.66 -17.58 -27.13
N ARG A 561 -4.08 -16.67 -27.91
CA ARG A 561 -3.32 -17.04 -29.14
C ARG A 561 -2.04 -17.82 -28.86
N SER A 562 -1.42 -17.63 -27.69
CA SER A 562 -0.16 -18.30 -27.33
C SER A 562 -0.36 -19.65 -26.62
N ALA A 563 -1.59 -20.01 -26.29
CA ALA A 563 -1.91 -21.26 -25.59
C ALA A 563 -1.66 -22.48 -26.49
N LYS A 564 -0.71 -23.34 -26.07
CA LYS A 564 -0.30 -24.56 -26.82
C LYS A 564 -0.87 -25.86 -26.26
N SER A 565 -1.53 -25.82 -25.11
CA SER A 565 -2.15 -26.98 -24.48
C SER A 565 -3.60 -26.71 -24.09
N GLN A 566 -4.42 -27.76 -24.03
CA GLN A 566 -5.81 -27.66 -23.62
C GLN A 566 -5.95 -26.97 -22.26
N ALA A 567 -5.14 -27.35 -21.26
CA ALA A 567 -5.17 -26.71 -19.94
C ALA A 567 -4.78 -25.23 -19.96
N SER A 568 -3.82 -24.82 -20.81
CA SER A 568 -3.47 -23.40 -20.97
C SER A 568 -4.58 -22.61 -21.66
N SER A 569 -5.25 -23.21 -22.65
CA SER A 569 -6.38 -22.62 -23.36
C SER A 569 -7.58 -22.42 -22.42
N THR A 570 -7.93 -23.46 -21.64
CA THR A 570 -9.03 -23.36 -20.66
C THR A 570 -8.79 -22.23 -19.67
N ARG A 571 -7.57 -22.11 -19.10
CA ARG A 571 -7.24 -21.00 -18.19
C ARG A 571 -7.31 -19.63 -18.87
N ALA A 572 -6.85 -19.51 -20.13
CA ALA A 572 -6.93 -18.28 -20.88
C ALA A 572 -8.40 -17.85 -21.10
N TRP A 573 -9.26 -18.79 -21.46
CA TRP A 573 -10.69 -18.55 -21.61
C TRP A 573 -11.40 -18.26 -20.29
N THR A 574 -10.98 -18.85 -19.17
CA THR A 574 -11.47 -18.45 -17.84
C THR A 574 -11.18 -16.97 -17.55
N GLN A 575 -9.97 -16.49 -17.90
CA GLN A 575 -9.63 -15.07 -17.74
C GLN A 575 -10.49 -14.18 -18.64
N VAL A 576 -10.73 -14.58 -19.89
CA VAL A 576 -11.64 -13.85 -20.81
C VAL A 576 -13.05 -13.76 -20.22
N ARG A 577 -13.60 -14.87 -19.69
CA ARG A 577 -14.92 -14.91 -19.07
C ARG A 577 -15.03 -13.97 -17.87
N LEU A 578 -14.03 -13.95 -17.00
CA LEU A 578 -14.01 -13.04 -15.84
C LEU A 578 -14.08 -11.56 -16.25
N VAL A 579 -13.31 -11.19 -17.27
CA VAL A 579 -13.33 -9.82 -17.81
C VAL A 579 -14.67 -9.53 -18.49
N GLU A 580 -15.26 -10.50 -19.19
CA GLU A 580 -16.58 -10.37 -19.80
C GLU A 580 -17.71 -10.17 -18.78
N THR A 581 -17.66 -10.88 -17.64
CA THR A 581 -18.56 -10.63 -16.52
C THR A 581 -18.44 -9.20 -16.00
N ALA A 582 -17.22 -8.67 -15.88
CA ALA A 582 -17.00 -7.29 -15.45
C ALA A 582 -17.48 -6.26 -16.49
N VAL A 583 -17.29 -6.51 -17.79
CA VAL A 583 -17.85 -5.67 -18.87
C VAL A 583 -19.37 -5.62 -18.79
N ASN A 584 -20.02 -6.78 -18.67
CA ASN A 584 -21.47 -6.87 -18.62
C ASN A 584 -22.03 -6.20 -17.36
N LEU A 585 -21.39 -6.38 -16.21
CA LEU A 585 -21.77 -5.71 -14.97
C LEU A 585 -21.76 -4.17 -15.12
N ASN A 586 -20.65 -3.62 -15.61
CA ASN A 586 -20.55 -2.17 -15.80
C ASN A 586 -21.51 -1.66 -16.89
N ALA A 587 -21.79 -2.46 -17.92
CA ALA A 587 -22.80 -2.13 -18.94
C ALA A 587 -24.20 -2.08 -18.34
N SER A 588 -24.57 -3.01 -17.44
CA SER A 588 -25.85 -2.99 -16.73
C SER A 588 -25.99 -1.76 -15.83
N ILE A 589 -24.93 -1.39 -15.10
CA ILE A 589 -24.91 -0.18 -14.28
C ILE A 589 -25.08 1.07 -15.16
N TYR A 590 -24.36 1.17 -16.27
CA TYR A 590 -24.50 2.29 -17.21
C TYR A 590 -25.91 2.40 -17.79
N SER A 591 -26.49 1.27 -18.23
CA SER A 591 -27.85 1.24 -18.77
C SER A 591 -28.89 1.69 -17.74
N ARG A 592 -28.73 1.29 -16.47
CA ARG A 592 -29.58 1.75 -15.36
C ARG A 592 -29.41 3.25 -15.08
N CYS A 593 -28.17 3.73 -14.99
CA CYS A 593 -27.86 5.15 -14.82
C CYS A 593 -28.51 5.99 -15.94
N ARG A 594 -28.40 5.54 -17.20
CA ARG A 594 -29.02 6.21 -18.34
C ARG A 594 -30.56 6.21 -18.28
N SER A 595 -31.19 5.10 -17.87
CA SER A 595 -32.65 5.05 -17.74
C SER A 595 -33.16 5.95 -16.61
N GLN A 596 -32.40 6.11 -15.54
CA GLN A 596 -32.71 7.06 -14.46
C GLN A 596 -32.50 8.51 -14.86
N LEU A 597 -31.43 8.82 -15.60
CA LEU A 597 -31.24 10.13 -16.23
C LEU A 597 -32.46 10.50 -17.08
N ALA A 598 -33.00 9.56 -17.87
CA ALA A 598 -34.18 9.80 -18.70
C ALA A 598 -35.48 10.14 -17.93
N LYS A 599 -35.56 9.82 -16.63
CA LYS A 599 -36.70 10.14 -15.75
C LYS A 599 -36.59 11.52 -15.09
N LEU A 600 -35.40 12.13 -15.15
CA LEU A 600 -35.10 13.45 -14.59
C LEU A 600 -35.42 14.57 -15.60
N PRO A 601 -35.51 15.85 -15.17
CA PRO A 601 -35.89 16.98 -16.01
C PRO A 601 -34.99 17.15 -17.23
N ASP A 602 -35.50 17.84 -18.27
CA ASP A 602 -34.80 17.98 -19.56
C ASP A 602 -33.36 18.51 -19.41
N HIS A 603 -32.41 17.77 -19.95
CA HIS A 603 -30.97 18.00 -19.84
C HIS A 603 -30.26 17.40 -21.06
N ASP A 604 -29.20 18.03 -21.52
CA ASP A 604 -28.52 17.64 -22.77
C ASP A 604 -27.66 16.37 -22.64
N LEU A 605 -27.52 15.78 -21.44
CA LEU A 605 -26.64 14.63 -21.23
C LEU A 605 -27.09 13.37 -21.98
N LEU A 606 -28.38 13.21 -22.29
CA LEU A 606 -28.86 12.07 -23.09
C LEU A 606 -28.42 12.12 -24.56
N LYS A 607 -27.99 13.30 -25.05
CA LYS A 607 -27.33 13.45 -26.36
C LYS A 607 -25.86 13.06 -26.30
N LYS A 608 -25.23 13.24 -25.12
CA LYS A 608 -23.82 12.88 -24.84
C LYS A 608 -23.66 11.40 -24.52
N TYR A 609 -24.55 10.83 -23.72
CA TYR A 609 -24.55 9.44 -23.26
C TYR A 609 -25.58 8.61 -24.04
N LEU A 610 -25.13 7.95 -25.10
CA LEU A 610 -25.98 7.15 -25.97
C LEU A 610 -26.25 5.74 -25.37
N PRO A 611 -27.29 5.02 -25.83
CA PRO A 611 -27.51 3.63 -25.46
C PRO A 611 -26.33 2.74 -25.88
N LEU A 612 -25.94 1.79 -25.01
CA LEU A 612 -24.96 0.75 -25.35
C LEU A 612 -25.65 -0.40 -26.08
N LYS A 613 -25.10 -0.84 -27.22
CA LYS A 613 -25.54 -2.05 -27.93
C LYS A 613 -24.63 -3.23 -27.60
N LYS A 614 -25.12 -4.47 -27.75
CA LYS A 614 -24.29 -5.70 -27.66
C LYS A 614 -23.03 -5.63 -28.54
N GLU A 615 -23.14 -4.99 -29.69
CA GLU A 615 -22.06 -4.80 -30.65
C GLU A 615 -20.97 -3.86 -30.13
N ASP A 616 -21.34 -2.88 -29.31
CA ASP A 616 -20.42 -1.88 -28.73
C ASP A 616 -19.49 -2.48 -27.66
N LEU A 617 -19.93 -3.59 -27.03
CA LEU A 617 -19.21 -4.34 -25.98
C LEU A 617 -18.28 -5.42 -26.56
N LYS A 618 -18.21 -5.57 -27.88
CA LYS A 618 -17.25 -6.48 -28.51
C LYS A 618 -15.84 -5.89 -28.44
N ALA A 619 -14.86 -6.70 -28.04
CA ALA A 619 -13.45 -6.34 -28.25
C ALA A 619 -13.22 -6.26 -29.77
N SER A 620 -12.83 -5.08 -30.26
CA SER A 620 -12.65 -4.88 -31.71
C SER A 620 -11.45 -5.69 -32.20
N SER A 621 -11.56 -6.30 -33.37
CA SER A 621 -10.45 -7.03 -34.00
C SER A 621 -9.29 -6.11 -34.36
N ALA A 622 -9.51 -4.80 -34.51
CA ALA A 622 -8.46 -3.77 -34.64
C ALA A 622 -7.57 -3.68 -33.39
N VAL A 623 -8.14 -3.97 -32.21
CA VAL A 623 -7.46 -4.04 -30.91
C VAL A 623 -6.70 -5.36 -30.74
N ALA A 624 -7.00 -6.35 -31.58
CA ALA A 624 -6.34 -7.65 -31.58
C ALA A 624 -5.27 -7.78 -32.69
N ASP A 625 -5.31 -6.94 -33.72
CA ASP A 625 -4.34 -6.89 -34.82
C ASP A 625 -4.33 -5.48 -35.45
N PRO A 626 -3.45 -4.56 -34.97
CA PRO A 626 -3.38 -3.18 -35.47
C PRO A 626 -2.96 -3.07 -36.94
N ASN A 627 -2.45 -4.15 -37.54
CA ASN A 627 -1.91 -4.18 -38.89
C ASN A 627 -2.80 -4.93 -39.90
N ALA A 628 -4.02 -5.31 -39.53
CA ALA A 628 -4.95 -5.95 -40.45
C ALA A 628 -5.33 -4.99 -41.60
N CYS A 629 -4.87 -5.29 -42.82
CA CYS A 629 -5.18 -4.52 -44.02
C CYS A 629 -6.69 -4.57 -44.32
N GLY A 630 -7.36 -3.41 -44.39
CA GLY A 630 -8.81 -3.29 -44.65
C GLY A 630 -9.66 -2.72 -43.50
N GLN A 631 -9.07 -2.33 -42.37
CA GLN A 631 -9.75 -1.80 -41.17
C GLN A 631 -10.26 -0.34 -41.28
N ARG A 632 -10.33 0.25 -42.49
CA ARG A 632 -10.73 1.66 -42.65
C ARG A 632 -12.22 1.94 -42.38
N ASP A 633 -13.06 0.90 -42.29
CA ASP A 633 -14.52 1.02 -42.17
C ASP A 633 -15.12 0.44 -40.87
N THR A 634 -14.32 0.02 -39.89
CA THR A 634 -14.85 -0.43 -38.59
C THR A 634 -15.06 0.76 -37.65
N THR A 635 -16.27 1.32 -37.68
CA THR A 635 -16.70 2.39 -36.76
C THR A 635 -16.51 1.94 -35.32
N LEU A 636 -15.57 2.55 -34.59
CA LEU A 636 -15.40 2.30 -33.16
C LEU A 636 -16.68 2.74 -32.42
N PRO A 637 -17.07 2.05 -31.33
CA PRO A 637 -18.21 2.46 -30.52
C PRO A 637 -18.08 3.92 -30.09
N TRP A 638 -19.19 4.66 -30.15
CA TRP A 638 -19.26 6.10 -29.89
C TRP A 638 -18.62 6.51 -28.55
N PHE A 639 -18.70 5.64 -27.55
CA PHE A 639 -18.13 5.89 -26.24
C PHE A 639 -16.61 5.76 -26.19
N ARG A 640 -15.92 5.30 -27.25
CA ARG A 640 -14.46 5.25 -27.34
C ARG A 640 -13.86 6.56 -27.85
N SER A 641 -14.63 7.34 -28.61
CA SER A 641 -14.32 8.68 -29.10
C SER A 641 -15.09 9.76 -28.35
N LEU A 642 -15.60 9.45 -27.15
CA LEU A 642 -16.35 10.39 -26.32
C LEU A 642 -15.38 11.48 -25.87
N ASP A 643 -15.28 12.49 -26.71
CA ASP A 643 -14.52 13.71 -26.53
C ASP A 643 -15.28 14.56 -25.51
N VAL A 644 -14.74 14.62 -24.29
CA VAL A 644 -15.41 15.27 -23.17
C VAL A 644 -15.44 16.79 -23.36
N GLN A 645 -14.63 17.35 -24.26
CA GLN A 645 -14.56 18.80 -24.53
C GLN A 645 -14.46 19.21 -26.02
N GLY A 646 -14.37 18.27 -26.96
CA GLY A 646 -14.28 18.56 -28.40
C GLY A 646 -12.86 18.83 -28.93
N ASP A 647 -11.80 18.47 -28.17
CA ASP A 647 -10.41 18.81 -28.48
C ASP A 647 -9.51 17.61 -28.86
N THR A 648 -10.06 16.40 -29.07
CA THR A 648 -9.27 15.22 -29.49
C THR A 648 -9.21 15.05 -31.00
N SER A 649 -8.84 16.10 -31.72
CA SER A 649 -8.58 16.04 -33.17
C SER A 649 -7.23 15.39 -33.55
N GLY A 650 -6.64 14.52 -32.69
CA GLY A 650 -5.31 13.94 -33.01
C GLY A 650 -4.78 12.71 -32.27
N ASN A 651 -5.32 12.27 -31.13
CA ASN A 651 -4.74 11.13 -30.39
C ASN A 651 -5.75 9.97 -30.27
N ASP A 652 -5.48 8.90 -31.02
CA ASP A 652 -6.20 7.64 -30.94
C ASP A 652 -6.04 6.99 -29.55
N TRP A 653 -7.14 6.85 -28.80
CA TRP A 653 -7.20 6.19 -27.48
C TRP A 653 -6.44 4.86 -27.47
N MET A 654 -6.51 4.11 -28.57
CA MET A 654 -5.85 2.81 -28.71
C MET A 654 -4.33 2.92 -28.71
N THR A 655 -3.78 3.90 -29.43
CA THR A 655 -2.33 4.16 -29.47
C THR A 655 -1.80 4.50 -28.08
N GLU A 656 -2.53 5.30 -27.30
CA GLU A 656 -2.14 5.64 -25.92
C GLU A 656 -2.24 4.44 -24.97
N PHE A 657 -3.27 3.60 -25.12
CA PHE A 657 -3.41 2.36 -24.35
C PHE A 657 -2.24 1.39 -24.62
N TYR A 658 -1.85 1.20 -25.88
CA TYR A 658 -0.69 0.38 -26.24
C TYR A 658 0.61 0.96 -25.68
N ARG A 659 0.81 2.28 -25.77
CA ARG A 659 1.99 2.96 -25.20
C ARG A 659 2.14 2.66 -23.71
N VAL A 660 1.09 2.86 -22.93
CA VAL A 660 1.11 2.65 -21.47
C VAL A 660 1.34 1.18 -21.13
N ASN A 661 0.64 0.26 -21.82
CA ASN A 661 0.83 -1.17 -21.60
C ASN A 661 2.26 -1.63 -21.95
N TRP A 662 2.82 -1.10 -23.03
CA TRP A 662 4.19 -1.35 -23.44
C TRP A 662 5.19 -0.86 -22.40
N LEU A 663 5.05 0.39 -21.94
CA LEU A 663 5.88 0.97 -20.89
C LEU A 663 5.82 0.15 -19.59
N ARG A 664 4.61 -0.20 -19.12
CA ARG A 664 4.44 -0.99 -17.89
C ARG A 664 5.04 -2.40 -18.01
N THR A 665 4.87 -3.05 -19.16
CA THR A 665 5.45 -4.38 -19.42
C THR A 665 6.97 -4.31 -19.50
N LYS A 666 7.53 -3.26 -20.12
CA LYS A 666 8.97 -3.00 -20.12
C LYS A 666 9.51 -2.78 -18.71
N ALA A 667 8.85 -1.94 -17.91
CA ALA A 667 9.22 -1.69 -16.52
C ALA A 667 9.24 -3.00 -15.72
N LEU A 668 8.22 -3.85 -15.86
CA LEU A 668 8.17 -5.16 -15.22
C LEU A 668 9.34 -6.07 -15.64
N CYS A 669 9.62 -6.15 -16.94
CA CYS A 669 10.75 -6.89 -17.49
C CYS A 669 12.09 -6.39 -16.90
N ASN A 670 12.28 -5.07 -16.87
CA ASN A 670 13.45 -4.44 -16.28
C ASN A 670 13.60 -4.77 -14.78
N ARG A 671 12.53 -4.67 -13.99
CA ARG A 671 12.55 -5.03 -12.56
C ARG A 671 12.92 -6.49 -12.32
N TRP A 672 12.47 -7.43 -13.16
CA TRP A 672 12.87 -8.83 -13.04
C TRP A 672 14.33 -9.07 -13.42
N ASN A 673 14.82 -8.42 -14.48
CA ASN A 673 16.22 -8.50 -14.88
C ASN A 673 17.15 -7.93 -13.80
N GLU A 674 16.80 -6.78 -13.22
CA GLU A 674 17.47 -6.21 -12.06
C GLU A 674 17.48 -7.18 -10.87
N GLU A 675 16.34 -7.83 -10.57
CA GLU A 675 16.22 -8.76 -9.45
C GLU A 675 17.18 -9.96 -9.58
N VAL A 676 17.37 -10.50 -10.79
CA VAL A 676 18.35 -11.57 -11.02
C VAL A 676 19.77 -11.11 -10.68
N ILE A 677 20.13 -9.88 -11.04
CA ILE A 677 21.45 -9.31 -10.76
C ILE A 677 21.61 -9.04 -9.27
N LEU A 678 20.60 -8.43 -8.63
CA LEU A 678 20.60 -8.11 -7.20
C LEU A 678 20.77 -9.38 -6.37
N VAL A 679 19.96 -10.42 -6.60
CA VAL A 679 20.00 -11.64 -5.78
C VAL A 679 21.36 -12.35 -5.91
N LYS A 680 21.97 -12.38 -7.10
CA LYS A 680 23.33 -12.93 -7.26
C LYS A 680 24.36 -12.20 -6.41
N HIS A 681 24.27 -10.87 -6.34
CA HIS A 681 25.17 -10.07 -5.52
C HIS A 681 24.86 -10.19 -4.03
N GLU A 682 23.59 -10.23 -3.63
CA GLU A 682 23.17 -10.50 -2.25
C GLU A 682 23.71 -11.84 -1.73
N MET A 683 23.75 -12.87 -2.59
CA MET A 683 24.38 -14.16 -2.26
C MET A 683 25.88 -14.00 -2.03
N LYS A 684 26.60 -13.29 -2.92
CA LYS A 684 28.03 -13.02 -2.77
C LYS A 684 28.33 -12.21 -1.50
N TRP A 685 27.55 -11.16 -1.23
CA TRP A 685 27.70 -10.32 -0.05
C TRP A 685 27.40 -11.10 1.23
N SER A 686 26.43 -12.00 1.22
CA SER A 686 26.17 -12.89 2.36
C SER A 686 27.39 -13.77 2.68
N ILE A 687 28.01 -14.36 1.66
CA ILE A 687 29.24 -15.16 1.83
C ILE A 687 30.38 -14.29 2.38
N ASN A 688 30.60 -13.12 1.78
CA ASN A 688 31.65 -12.20 2.23
C ASN A 688 31.43 -11.75 3.68
N PHE A 689 30.18 -11.49 4.08
CA PHE A 689 29.82 -11.13 5.44
C PHE A 689 30.21 -12.24 6.43
N PHE A 690 29.84 -13.50 6.15
CA PHE A 690 30.19 -14.61 7.03
C PHE A 690 31.69 -14.89 7.06
N ASN A 691 32.39 -14.74 5.93
CA ASN A 691 33.85 -14.83 5.88
C ASN A 691 34.52 -13.73 6.70
N HIS A 692 34.02 -12.49 6.62
CA HIS A 692 34.48 -11.39 7.44
C HIS A 692 34.27 -11.69 8.93
N LYS A 693 33.09 -12.19 9.32
CA LYS A 693 32.81 -12.57 10.70
C LYS A 693 33.68 -13.72 11.18
N ALA A 694 33.93 -14.74 10.35
CA ALA A 694 34.85 -15.82 10.68
C ALA A 694 36.28 -15.31 10.93
N LYS A 695 36.77 -14.39 10.07
CA LYS A 695 38.09 -13.75 10.28
C LYS A 695 38.15 -12.94 11.57
N GLU A 696 37.08 -12.20 11.89
CA GLU A 696 36.98 -11.45 13.14
C GLU A 696 37.13 -12.38 14.37
N TRP A 697 36.39 -13.49 14.38
CA TRP A 697 36.45 -14.48 15.47
C TRP A 697 37.79 -15.22 15.55
N LEU A 698 38.40 -15.57 14.41
CA LEU A 698 39.76 -16.13 14.39
C LEU A 698 40.79 -15.13 14.94
N GLY A 699 40.61 -13.84 14.69
CA GLY A 699 41.42 -12.78 15.31
C GLY A 699 41.27 -12.74 16.83
N HIS A 700 40.03 -12.86 17.35
CA HIS A 700 39.80 -12.97 18.79
C HIS A 700 40.47 -14.20 19.40
N MET A 701 40.41 -15.35 18.71
CA MET A 701 41.07 -16.58 19.12
C MET A 701 42.60 -16.40 19.19
N ALA A 702 43.21 -15.80 18.17
CA ALA A 702 44.65 -15.56 18.12
C ALA A 702 45.13 -14.62 19.24
N ASN A 703 44.39 -13.52 19.46
CA ASN A 703 44.69 -12.55 20.51
C ASN A 703 44.55 -13.18 21.91
N ALA A 704 43.45 -13.92 22.15
CA ALA A 704 43.22 -14.61 23.42
C ALA A 704 44.30 -15.66 23.71
N THR A 705 44.74 -16.39 22.68
CA THR A 705 45.81 -17.39 22.80
C THR A 705 47.14 -16.73 23.16
N SER A 706 47.47 -15.62 22.50
CA SER A 706 48.69 -14.85 22.77
C SER A 706 48.70 -14.26 24.18
N ALA A 707 47.54 -13.91 24.72
CA ALA A 707 47.36 -13.43 26.09
C ALA A 707 47.24 -14.54 27.15
N GLY A 708 47.31 -15.83 26.77
CA GLY A 708 47.17 -16.96 27.70
C GLY A 708 45.74 -17.19 28.24
N LEU A 709 44.72 -16.60 27.59
CA LEU A 709 43.32 -16.65 28.02
C LEU A 709 42.59 -17.88 27.44
N THR A 710 42.89 -19.07 27.97
CA THR A 710 42.39 -20.36 27.45
C THR A 710 40.87 -20.43 27.25
N ARG A 711 40.07 -19.91 28.19
CA ARG A 711 38.60 -19.89 28.08
C ARG A 711 38.11 -19.02 26.92
N HIS A 712 38.77 -17.89 26.69
CA HIS A 712 38.44 -17.01 25.56
C HIS A 712 38.86 -17.65 24.23
N THR A 713 40.02 -18.30 24.17
CA THR A 713 40.43 -19.08 23.00
C THR A 713 39.40 -20.13 22.63
N CYS A 714 38.96 -20.96 23.60
CA CYS A 714 37.98 -22.02 23.34
C CYS A 714 36.61 -21.51 22.90
N TYR A 715 36.21 -20.30 23.31
CA TYR A 715 34.93 -19.73 22.90
C TYR A 715 34.99 -19.08 21.51
N ALA A 716 36.14 -18.51 21.15
CA ALA A 716 36.35 -17.85 19.87
C ALA A 716 36.63 -18.85 18.72
N ALA A 717 37.17 -20.02 19.04
CA ALA A 717 37.28 -21.18 18.14
C ALA A 717 35.90 -21.76 17.84
#